data_AF-A0A4Q6A8K4-F1
#
_entry.id   AF-A0A4Q6A8K4-F1
#
_cell.length_a   1.000
_cell.length_b   1.000
_cell.length_c   1.000
_cell.angle_alpha   90.00
_cell.angle_beta   90.00
_cell.angle_gamma   90.00
#
_symmetry.space_group_name_H-M   'P 1'
#
loop_
_entity.id
_entity.type
_entity.pdbx_description
1 polymer ?
#
loop_
_entity_poly.entity_id
_entity_poly.type
_entity_poly.pdbx_seq_one_letter_code
_entity_poly.pdbx_strand_id
1 'polypeptide(L)'
;QVITQSLLVANTTQTDTRSSSSNYGDGVDVSAPGTSILSTVTGGAYASFSGTSMATPAAAGAAALIWSAFPALTHYQVAALLLATADDITTQNPAIPGLLGSGRVNSFAALTTNLSAPKIKTITGLPANGSGTTTPVTSFTVAYTQVMDPVTVNNSNNIEFRSAGPNNIFGDGDDVLYPLSASAPYRIGTNFLTYSVTGSMPCNNYRLTIFSNGLKNPFGTALDGDGNGFGGDNYVHNFSISQGYFVDGDNDGYGTGDPLYGLGCQLPQGYATVGGDCNDANENINPGITEICNGIDDNCDGFVDQSLVAGPSSTFANTTPIIIPTTAGAASVYPSVITVSGTSAPVYDVTVKFKKLNHTWTNDLDILLVGPGGEKFILFSDVGASAPDPVNADITLTDTSSILLSGSSVITTGIYKPSNVGTTDAFAAPAPAAPYNSAAPGGSATFASVFRGINANGNWSLYVMDDAGSDGGSFAEGWELVISTLTSVCQSLPAPEVTVTQPNCTTGGTIIITSPVSPGNTYSIGGAYQQSPSFTALSDGTYSITVKDAFNNTSPATIVVLATSGGATWYLDNDNDGFGNASTSTVSCTQPNGYVTNSLDCDDGDNTVYPGAPELCDGKDNDCDGNVDEDGGATWYLDND
;
A
#
# COMPACT_ATOMS: atom_id res chain seq x y z
N GLN A 1 -46.81 9.83 25.68
CA GLN A 1 -47.51 8.58 25.27
C GLN A 1 -47.58 7.66 26.47
N VAL A 2 -48.75 7.10 26.78
CA VAL A 2 -48.87 6.02 27.77
C VAL A 2 -48.31 4.77 27.09
N ILE A 3 -47.04 4.45 27.33
CA ILE A 3 -46.45 3.21 26.84
C ILE A 3 -46.89 2.12 27.82
N THR A 4 -48.02 1.45 27.55
CA THR A 4 -48.41 0.24 28.26
C THR A 4 -47.33 -0.82 28.02
N GLN A 5 -46.45 -1.01 28.99
CA GLN A 5 -45.37 -2.00 28.91
C GLN A 5 -45.57 -3.07 29.98
N SER A 6 -45.51 -4.33 29.55
CA SER A 6 -45.39 -5.49 30.44
C SER A 6 -43.94 -5.70 30.83
N LEU A 7 -43.70 -6.15 32.08
CA LEU A 7 -42.38 -6.62 32.50
C LEU A 7 -42.20 -8.10 32.12
N LEU A 8 -41.05 -8.43 31.55
CA LEU A 8 -40.64 -9.77 31.17
C LEU A 8 -39.77 -10.39 32.27
N VAL A 9 -40.22 -11.52 32.80
CA VAL A 9 -39.64 -12.16 34.00
C VAL A 9 -38.94 -13.47 33.65
N ALA A 10 -37.64 -13.56 33.92
CA ALA A 10 -36.86 -14.78 33.80
C ALA A 10 -36.95 -15.67 35.05
N ASN A 11 -36.75 -16.98 34.86
CA ASN A 11 -36.79 -17.98 35.91
C ASN A 11 -35.37 -18.31 36.40
N THR A 12 -35.16 -18.12 37.70
CA THR A 12 -33.94 -18.49 38.42
C THR A 12 -34.18 -19.66 39.38
N THR A 13 -33.12 -20.39 39.67
CA THR A 13 -33.10 -21.42 40.70
C THR A 13 -32.93 -20.80 42.09
N GLN A 14 -32.97 -21.62 43.13
CA GLN A 14 -32.70 -21.19 44.51
C GLN A 14 -31.28 -20.65 44.75
N THR A 15 -30.35 -20.84 43.80
CA THR A 15 -28.96 -20.34 43.89
C THR A 15 -28.70 -19.20 42.91
N ASP A 16 -29.74 -18.52 42.43
CA ASP A 16 -29.67 -17.40 41.47
C ASP A 16 -29.08 -17.73 40.10
N THR A 17 -28.91 -19.01 39.79
CA THR A 17 -28.53 -19.45 38.46
C THR A 17 -29.76 -19.47 37.55
N ARG A 18 -29.59 -19.16 36.26
CA ARG A 18 -30.65 -19.29 35.24
C ARG A 18 -31.13 -20.73 35.21
N SER A 19 -32.45 -20.94 35.30
CA SER A 19 -33.03 -22.25 35.00
C SER A 19 -32.83 -22.59 33.52
N SER A 20 -32.50 -23.84 33.19
CA SER A 20 -32.37 -24.29 31.80
C SER A 20 -33.64 -24.08 30.96
N SER A 21 -34.80 -24.01 31.61
CA SER A 21 -36.10 -23.73 30.99
C SER A 21 -36.41 -22.24 30.78
N SER A 22 -35.55 -21.32 31.23
CA SER A 22 -35.76 -19.88 31.08
C SER A 22 -35.08 -19.34 29.82
N ASN A 23 -35.81 -18.58 29.01
CA ASN A 23 -35.16 -17.71 28.02
C ASN A 23 -34.38 -16.58 28.70
N TYR A 24 -33.43 -16.00 27.96
CA TYR A 24 -32.59 -14.87 28.37
C TYR A 24 -32.31 -13.98 27.15
N GLY A 25 -31.87 -12.75 27.37
CA GLY A 25 -31.53 -11.78 26.33
C GLY A 25 -31.90 -10.36 26.74
N ASP A 26 -31.60 -9.39 25.89
CA ASP A 26 -31.80 -7.95 26.15
C ASP A 26 -33.27 -7.54 26.37
N GLY A 27 -34.21 -8.44 26.06
CA GLY A 27 -35.63 -8.25 26.32
C GLY A 27 -36.10 -8.68 27.72
N VAL A 28 -35.26 -9.27 28.56
CA VAL A 28 -35.63 -9.64 29.95
C VAL A 28 -35.47 -8.42 30.85
N ASP A 29 -36.50 -8.07 31.63
CA ASP A 29 -36.45 -6.89 32.51
C ASP A 29 -35.98 -7.25 33.92
N VAL A 30 -36.41 -8.41 34.45
CA VAL A 30 -36.09 -8.87 35.80
C VAL A 30 -36.14 -10.39 35.91
N SER A 31 -35.56 -10.93 36.97
CA SER A 31 -35.60 -12.35 37.31
C SER A 31 -36.32 -12.59 38.63
N ALA A 32 -36.94 -13.77 38.77
CA ALA A 32 -37.49 -14.22 40.04
C ALA A 32 -37.32 -15.73 40.22
N PRO A 33 -37.37 -16.25 41.46
CA PRO A 33 -37.36 -17.68 41.71
C PRO A 33 -38.57 -18.34 41.07
N GLY A 34 -38.34 -19.28 40.16
CA GLY A 34 -39.39 -20.02 39.46
C GLY A 34 -39.12 -21.51 39.38
N THR A 35 -38.15 -22.04 40.12
CA THR A 35 -37.77 -23.46 40.09
C THR A 35 -38.15 -24.12 41.41
N SER A 36 -38.88 -25.24 41.32
CA SER A 36 -39.39 -26.01 42.47
C SER A 36 -40.28 -25.21 43.42
N ILE A 37 -41.07 -24.28 42.89
CA ILE A 37 -41.93 -23.40 43.68
C ILE A 37 -43.16 -24.18 44.16
N LEU A 38 -43.28 -24.33 45.48
CA LEU A 38 -44.43 -24.92 46.13
C LEU A 38 -45.63 -23.98 46.01
N SER A 39 -46.72 -24.43 45.38
CA SER A 39 -47.93 -23.65 45.24
C SER A 39 -49.18 -24.53 45.33
N THR A 40 -50.35 -23.91 45.40
CA THR A 40 -51.64 -24.59 45.52
C THR A 40 -52.00 -25.32 44.23
N VAL A 41 -52.51 -26.55 44.37
CA VAL A 41 -53.15 -27.31 43.29
C VAL A 41 -54.62 -27.58 43.65
N THR A 42 -55.39 -28.08 42.68
CA THR A 42 -56.80 -28.46 42.93
C THR A 42 -56.90 -29.55 44.01
N GLY A 43 -58.06 -29.61 44.67
CA GLY A 43 -58.30 -30.59 45.74
C GLY A 43 -57.72 -30.22 47.12
N GLY A 44 -57.33 -28.95 47.33
CA GLY A 44 -56.84 -28.47 48.63
C GLY A 44 -55.43 -28.93 48.98
N ALA A 45 -54.63 -29.29 47.98
CA ALA A 45 -53.26 -29.76 48.13
C ALA A 45 -52.22 -28.75 47.63
N TYR A 46 -50.95 -29.05 47.87
CA TYR A 46 -49.80 -28.29 47.38
C TYR A 46 -48.88 -29.18 46.56
N ALA A 47 -48.28 -28.62 45.51
CA ALA A 47 -47.25 -29.29 44.73
C ALA A 47 -46.22 -28.27 44.21
N SER A 48 -45.01 -28.75 43.91
CA SER A 48 -43.95 -27.92 43.37
C SER A 48 -43.92 -27.96 41.84
N PHE A 49 -43.85 -26.79 41.21
CA PHE A 49 -43.69 -26.64 39.77
C PHE A 49 -42.51 -25.73 39.44
N SER A 50 -42.02 -25.85 38.20
CA SER A 50 -40.89 -25.06 37.69
C SER A 50 -41.25 -24.40 36.37
N GLY A 51 -40.82 -23.15 36.18
CA GLY A 51 -40.98 -22.41 34.94
C GLY A 51 -41.05 -20.90 35.16
N THR A 52 -40.96 -20.14 34.08
CA THR A 52 -41.24 -18.69 34.10
C THR A 52 -42.67 -18.40 34.57
N SER A 53 -43.61 -19.32 34.32
CA SER A 53 -44.98 -19.28 34.88
C SER A 53 -45.02 -19.22 36.42
N MET A 54 -43.99 -19.73 37.12
CA MET A 54 -43.87 -19.66 38.57
C MET A 54 -43.06 -18.44 39.03
N ALA A 55 -42.10 -17.99 38.22
CA ALA A 55 -41.33 -16.77 38.48
C ALA A 55 -42.18 -15.49 38.35
N THR A 56 -43.01 -15.38 37.31
CA THR A 56 -43.87 -14.22 37.04
C THR A 56 -44.78 -13.84 38.24
N PRO A 57 -45.54 -14.75 38.87
CA PRO A 57 -46.36 -14.39 40.02
C PRO A 57 -45.52 -14.02 41.26
N ALA A 58 -44.29 -14.51 41.40
CA ALA A 58 -43.40 -14.07 42.47
C ALA A 58 -42.96 -12.60 42.28
N ALA A 59 -42.58 -12.22 41.06
CA ALA A 59 -42.28 -10.82 40.73
C ALA A 59 -43.52 -9.91 40.85
N ALA A 60 -44.69 -10.38 40.41
CA ALA A 60 -45.95 -9.65 40.57
C ALA A 60 -46.34 -9.46 42.05
N GLY A 61 -46.08 -10.46 42.90
CA GLY A 61 -46.25 -10.36 44.35
C GLY A 61 -45.34 -9.31 44.97
N ALA A 62 -44.07 -9.25 44.56
CA ALA A 62 -43.15 -8.21 44.99
C ALA A 62 -43.62 -6.81 44.56
N ALA A 63 -44.07 -6.65 43.31
CA ALA A 63 -44.66 -5.39 42.82
C ALA A 63 -45.91 -4.98 43.61
N ALA A 64 -46.81 -5.93 43.90
CA ALA A 64 -48.01 -5.67 44.69
C ALA A 64 -47.68 -5.24 46.14
N LEU A 65 -46.62 -5.81 46.72
CA LEU A 65 -46.13 -5.42 48.04
C LEU A 65 -45.60 -3.98 48.04
N ILE A 66 -44.79 -3.62 47.04
CA ILE A 66 -44.31 -2.23 46.85
C ILE A 66 -45.48 -1.27 46.76
N TRP A 67 -46.47 -1.57 45.91
CA TRP A 67 -47.61 -0.68 45.68
C TRP A 67 -48.51 -0.55 46.92
N SER A 68 -48.64 -1.64 47.70
CA SER A 68 -49.39 -1.62 48.96
C SER A 68 -48.71 -0.75 50.02
N ALA A 69 -47.37 -0.76 50.07
CA ALA A 69 -46.60 0.08 50.99
C ALA A 69 -46.59 1.56 50.55
N PHE A 70 -46.61 1.81 49.23
CA PHE A 70 -46.57 3.15 48.65
C PHE A 70 -47.75 3.38 47.69
N PRO A 71 -48.98 3.55 48.20
CA PRO A 71 -50.20 3.59 47.38
C PRO A 71 -50.30 4.81 46.44
N ALA A 72 -49.48 5.84 46.66
CA ALA A 72 -49.41 7.02 45.80
C ALA A 72 -48.55 6.81 44.55
N LEU A 73 -47.74 5.74 44.49
CA LEU A 73 -46.94 5.45 43.32
C LEU A 73 -47.83 5.07 42.13
N THR A 74 -47.40 5.47 40.94
CA THR A 74 -47.95 4.94 39.69
C THR A 74 -47.42 3.53 39.42
N HIS A 75 -48.11 2.76 38.58
CA HIS A 75 -47.62 1.45 38.14
C HIS A 75 -46.20 1.51 37.54
N TYR A 76 -45.84 2.61 36.87
CA TYR A 76 -44.49 2.84 36.34
C TYR A 76 -43.45 3.01 37.44
N GLN A 77 -43.76 3.78 38.48
CA GLN A 77 -42.86 3.98 39.61
C GLN A 77 -42.69 2.69 40.43
N VAL A 78 -43.73 1.88 40.54
CA VAL A 78 -43.64 0.54 41.16
C VAL A 78 -42.70 -0.36 40.36
N ALA A 79 -42.86 -0.42 39.04
CA ALA A 79 -41.96 -1.17 38.17
C ALA A 79 -40.51 -0.68 38.27
N ALA A 80 -40.29 0.64 38.20
CA ALA A 80 -38.96 1.23 38.30
C ALA A 80 -38.28 0.90 39.64
N LEU A 81 -39.02 0.95 40.75
CA LEU A 81 -38.50 0.59 42.07
C LEU A 81 -38.16 -0.89 42.16
N LEU A 82 -39.01 -1.77 41.62
CA LEU A 82 -38.77 -3.22 41.57
C LEU A 82 -37.48 -3.54 40.82
N LEU A 83 -37.26 -2.89 39.67
CA LEU A 83 -36.08 -3.11 38.83
C LEU A 83 -34.82 -2.52 39.46
N ALA A 84 -34.88 -1.29 39.96
CA ALA A 84 -33.73 -0.59 40.53
C ALA A 84 -33.20 -1.21 41.84
N THR A 85 -34.01 -2.04 42.50
CA THR A 85 -33.65 -2.68 43.76
C THR A 85 -33.46 -4.19 43.65
N ALA A 86 -33.51 -4.72 42.43
CA ALA A 86 -33.19 -6.13 42.19
C ALA A 86 -31.72 -6.43 42.55
N ASP A 87 -31.49 -7.63 43.07
CA ASP A 87 -30.15 -8.12 43.38
C ASP A 87 -29.42 -8.49 42.08
N ASP A 88 -28.19 -7.98 41.90
CA ASP A 88 -27.33 -8.36 40.78
C ASP A 88 -26.90 -9.84 40.93
N ILE A 89 -27.32 -10.66 39.96
CA ILE A 89 -27.04 -12.10 39.89
C ILE A 89 -26.05 -12.44 38.77
N THR A 90 -25.34 -11.45 38.23
CA THR A 90 -24.40 -11.61 37.11
C THR A 90 -23.27 -12.57 37.49
N THR A 91 -22.78 -12.50 38.73
CA THR A 91 -21.69 -13.38 39.20
C THR A 91 -22.08 -14.86 39.26
N GLN A 92 -23.37 -15.16 39.45
CA GLN A 92 -23.92 -16.51 39.43
C GLN A 92 -24.18 -17.01 38.00
N ASN A 93 -24.12 -16.12 37.00
CA ASN A 93 -24.42 -16.42 35.60
C ASN A 93 -23.32 -15.88 34.64
N PRO A 94 -22.06 -16.29 34.82
CA PRO A 94 -20.91 -15.67 34.12
C PRO A 94 -20.93 -15.85 32.60
N ALA A 95 -21.66 -16.86 32.09
CA ALA A 95 -21.77 -17.13 30.65
C ALA A 95 -22.74 -16.19 29.91
N ILE A 96 -23.59 -15.45 30.64
CA ILE A 96 -24.65 -14.60 30.06
C ILE A 96 -24.81 -13.28 30.85
N PRO A 97 -23.72 -12.52 31.03
CA PRO A 97 -23.74 -11.32 31.86
C PRO A 97 -24.74 -10.29 31.33
N GLY A 98 -25.58 -9.75 32.21
CA GLY A 98 -26.58 -8.73 31.85
C GLY A 98 -27.80 -9.22 31.08
N LEU A 99 -27.88 -10.50 30.70
CA LEU A 99 -29.00 -11.03 29.88
C LEU A 99 -30.19 -11.56 30.70
N LEU A 100 -30.19 -11.34 32.02
CA LEU A 100 -31.26 -11.74 32.97
C LEU A 100 -31.98 -10.52 33.58
N GLY A 101 -31.95 -9.41 32.84
CA GLY A 101 -32.51 -8.13 33.25
C GLY A 101 -31.75 -7.48 34.40
N SER A 102 -32.47 -6.72 35.22
CA SER A 102 -31.90 -6.01 36.39
C SER A 102 -31.46 -6.94 37.53
N GLY A 103 -31.69 -8.25 37.39
CA GLY A 103 -31.35 -9.27 38.37
C GLY A 103 -32.57 -9.81 39.12
N ARG A 104 -32.37 -10.45 40.27
CA ARG A 104 -33.46 -11.10 41.02
C ARG A 104 -34.26 -10.08 41.82
N VAL A 105 -35.58 -10.12 41.78
CA VAL A 105 -36.46 -9.28 42.63
C VAL A 105 -36.07 -9.35 44.11
N ASN A 106 -35.99 -8.19 44.77
CA ASN A 106 -35.70 -8.08 46.20
C ASN A 106 -36.72 -7.16 46.88
N SER A 107 -37.74 -7.77 47.49
CA SER A 107 -38.81 -7.05 48.17
C SER A 107 -38.34 -6.21 49.36
N PHE A 108 -37.27 -6.60 50.05
CA PHE A 108 -36.78 -5.83 51.20
C PHE A 108 -36.09 -4.55 50.74
N ALA A 109 -35.19 -4.65 49.76
CA ALA A 109 -34.53 -3.50 49.16
C ALA A 109 -35.56 -2.54 48.52
N ALA A 110 -36.57 -3.07 47.84
CA ALA A 110 -37.63 -2.28 47.22
C ALA A 110 -38.44 -1.43 48.22
N LEU A 111 -38.51 -1.82 49.49
CA LEU A 111 -39.26 -1.10 50.53
C LEU A 111 -38.40 -0.18 51.40
N THR A 112 -37.08 -0.37 51.38
CA THR A 112 -36.17 0.28 52.35
C THR A 112 -35.13 1.18 51.69
N THR A 113 -34.88 1.02 50.39
CA THR A 113 -33.88 1.79 49.65
C THR A 113 -34.45 3.11 49.15
N ASN A 114 -33.75 4.21 49.44
CA ASN A 114 -33.94 5.47 48.73
C ASN A 114 -33.07 5.47 47.48
N LEU A 115 -33.68 5.62 46.30
CA LEU A 115 -32.94 5.68 45.04
C LEU A 115 -32.15 6.98 44.95
N SER A 116 -30.86 6.87 44.62
CA SER A 116 -30.01 8.02 44.31
C SER A 116 -30.39 8.66 42.97
N ALA A 117 -29.84 9.84 42.69
CA ALA A 117 -29.94 10.44 41.36
C ALA A 117 -29.40 9.47 40.29
N PRO A 118 -30.07 9.36 39.12
CA PRO A 118 -29.57 8.54 38.03
C PRO A 118 -28.26 9.10 37.49
N LYS A 119 -27.33 8.23 37.10
CA LYS A 119 -26.05 8.61 36.49
C LYS A 119 -25.86 7.90 35.15
N ILE A 120 -24.97 8.41 34.33
CA ILE A 120 -24.41 7.65 33.20
C ILE A 120 -23.51 6.55 33.78
N LYS A 121 -23.84 5.30 33.49
CA LYS A 121 -23.05 4.13 33.90
C LYS A 121 -21.84 3.96 33.00
N THR A 122 -22.06 3.93 31.70
CA THR A 122 -21.02 3.79 30.67
C THR A 122 -21.46 4.43 29.37
N ILE A 123 -20.49 4.91 28.60
CA ILE A 123 -20.67 5.18 27.18
C ILE A 123 -19.69 4.31 26.39
N THR A 124 -20.20 3.58 25.41
CA THR A 124 -19.40 2.71 24.54
C THR A 124 -19.58 3.11 23.10
N GLY A 125 -18.56 2.97 22.27
CA GLY A 125 -18.58 3.39 20.86
C GLY A 125 -18.15 4.84 20.62
N LEU A 126 -17.84 5.59 21.69
CA LEU A 126 -17.08 6.84 21.61
C LEU A 126 -15.63 6.62 22.04
N PRO A 127 -14.68 7.44 21.55
CA PRO A 127 -13.35 7.54 22.13
C PRO A 127 -13.40 7.91 23.63
N ALA A 128 -12.26 7.81 24.32
CA ALA A 128 -12.20 8.26 25.70
C ALA A 128 -12.42 9.78 25.81
N ASN A 129 -12.97 10.23 26.94
CA ASN A 129 -13.19 11.66 27.15
C ASN A 129 -11.85 12.42 27.10
N GLY A 130 -11.75 13.39 26.20
CA GLY A 130 -10.55 14.18 25.93
C GLY A 130 -9.56 13.55 24.96
N SER A 131 -9.84 12.38 24.37
CA SER A 131 -8.91 11.71 23.44
C SER A 131 -9.22 12.00 21.96
N GLY A 132 -8.24 11.72 21.09
CA GLY A 132 -8.40 11.75 19.64
C GLY A 132 -8.65 10.36 19.02
N THR A 133 -9.26 10.34 17.83
CA THR A 133 -9.40 9.15 16.97
C THR A 133 -9.27 9.54 15.49
N THR A 134 -9.01 8.58 14.61
CA THR A 134 -9.04 8.75 13.15
C THR A 134 -10.35 8.30 12.52
N THR A 135 -11.09 7.44 13.22
CA THR A 135 -12.29 6.80 12.69
C THR A 135 -13.53 7.61 13.05
N PRO A 136 -14.35 8.00 12.07
CA PRO A 136 -15.68 8.55 12.30
C PRO A 136 -16.52 7.65 13.19
N VAL A 137 -17.22 8.26 14.16
CA VAL A 137 -18.18 7.54 15.00
C VAL A 137 -19.48 7.39 14.25
N THR A 138 -19.94 6.16 14.03
CA THR A 138 -21.23 5.89 13.38
C THR A 138 -22.34 5.56 14.37
N SER A 139 -21.97 5.05 15.56
CA SER A 139 -22.92 4.77 16.64
C SER A 139 -22.25 4.76 18.00
N PHE A 140 -23.03 5.01 19.04
CA PHE A 140 -22.60 4.86 20.44
C PHE A 140 -23.77 4.42 21.32
N THR A 141 -23.47 3.82 22.46
CA THR A 141 -24.47 3.36 23.44
C THR A 141 -24.28 4.10 24.75
N VAL A 142 -25.36 4.65 25.28
CA VAL A 142 -25.42 5.27 26.61
C VAL A 142 -26.13 4.30 27.54
N ALA A 143 -25.46 3.88 28.61
CA ALA A 143 -26.06 3.10 29.69
C ALA A 143 -26.23 3.94 30.96
N TYR A 144 -27.29 3.68 31.71
CA TYR A 144 -27.67 4.38 32.93
C TYR A 144 -27.49 3.47 34.16
N THR A 145 -27.27 4.06 35.33
CA THR A 145 -27.13 3.30 36.59
C THR A 145 -28.45 2.76 37.12
N GLN A 146 -29.57 3.27 36.63
CA GLN A 146 -30.92 2.87 37.01
C GLN A 146 -31.91 3.10 35.87
N VAL A 147 -33.15 2.63 36.08
CA VAL A 147 -34.26 2.86 35.16
C VAL A 147 -34.57 4.36 35.07
N MET A 148 -34.65 4.86 33.83
CA MET A 148 -34.98 6.25 33.51
C MET A 148 -36.46 6.39 33.11
N ASP A 149 -36.99 7.60 33.13
CA ASP A 149 -38.33 7.89 32.59
C ASP A 149 -38.29 7.80 31.05
N PRO A 150 -39.03 6.86 30.43
CA PRO A 150 -39.05 6.71 28.98
C PRO A 150 -39.49 7.95 28.23
N VAL A 151 -40.33 8.80 28.82
CA VAL A 151 -40.74 10.06 28.16
C VAL A 151 -39.53 10.98 28.00
N THR A 152 -38.68 11.04 29.01
CA THR A 152 -37.50 11.91 28.99
C THR A 152 -36.37 11.35 28.13
N VAL A 153 -36.12 10.04 28.15
CA VAL A 153 -35.05 9.43 27.33
C VAL A 153 -35.39 9.42 25.85
N ASN A 154 -36.66 9.16 25.50
CA ASN A 154 -37.11 9.16 24.10
C ASN A 154 -37.28 10.56 23.52
N ASN A 155 -37.13 11.62 24.32
CA ASN A 155 -37.11 12.99 23.82
C ASN A 155 -35.71 13.32 23.32
N SER A 156 -35.54 13.35 22.00
CA SER A 156 -34.26 13.64 21.33
C SER A 156 -33.67 15.00 21.69
N ASN A 157 -34.46 15.96 22.19
CA ASN A 157 -33.93 17.28 22.61
C ASN A 157 -33.10 17.22 23.89
N ASN A 158 -33.12 16.09 24.60
CA ASN A 158 -32.41 15.91 25.85
C ASN A 158 -30.98 15.37 25.67
N ILE A 159 -30.61 15.02 24.44
CA ILE A 159 -29.28 14.57 24.07
C ILE A 159 -28.83 15.31 22.81
N GLU A 160 -27.60 15.77 22.82
CA GLU A 160 -27.07 16.59 21.75
C GLU A 160 -25.65 16.16 21.40
N PHE A 161 -25.39 16.08 20.10
CA PHE A 161 -24.08 15.73 19.58
C PHE A 161 -23.65 16.77 18.55
N ARG A 162 -22.58 17.50 18.84
CA ARG A 162 -22.12 18.61 18.00
C ARG A 162 -20.65 18.49 17.64
N SER A 163 -20.26 19.09 16.53
CA SER A 163 -18.88 19.51 16.31
C SER A 163 -18.72 21.01 16.61
N ALA A 164 -17.50 21.43 16.91
CA ALA A 164 -17.12 22.79 17.22
C ALA A 164 -16.90 23.68 15.99
N GLY A 165 -17.44 23.28 14.83
CA GLY A 165 -17.35 24.07 13.59
C GLY A 165 -15.92 24.33 13.08
N PRO A 166 -15.76 25.23 12.09
CA PRO A 166 -14.48 25.47 11.41
C PRO A 166 -13.33 25.99 12.31
N ASN A 167 -13.63 26.65 13.42
CA ASN A 167 -12.62 27.24 14.30
C ASN A 167 -12.29 26.35 15.53
N ASN A 168 -12.93 25.19 15.66
CA ASN A 168 -12.74 24.21 16.73
C ASN A 168 -13.07 24.72 18.15
N ILE A 169 -13.92 25.74 18.28
CA ILE A 169 -14.39 26.32 19.55
C ILE A 169 -15.90 26.09 19.70
N PHE A 170 -16.33 25.51 20.81
CA PHE A 170 -17.75 25.30 21.07
C PHE A 170 -18.44 26.57 21.59
N GLY A 171 -19.67 26.81 21.12
CA GLY A 171 -20.59 27.79 21.68
C GLY A 171 -20.44 29.21 21.13
N ASP A 172 -19.76 29.39 20.02
CA ASP A 172 -19.59 30.69 19.36
C ASP A 172 -20.56 30.93 18.18
N GLY A 173 -21.40 29.93 17.89
CA GLY A 173 -22.48 30.02 16.90
C GLY A 173 -22.20 29.30 15.59
N ASP A 174 -21.02 28.68 15.41
CA ASP A 174 -20.73 27.84 14.25
C ASP A 174 -20.83 26.32 14.51
N ASP A 175 -21.13 25.92 15.74
CA ASP A 175 -21.34 24.52 16.15
C ASP A 175 -22.33 23.78 15.24
N VAL A 176 -21.88 22.70 14.61
CA VAL A 176 -22.71 21.86 13.75
C VAL A 176 -23.39 20.78 14.58
N LEU A 177 -24.72 20.78 14.61
CA LEU A 177 -25.52 19.74 15.26
C LEU A 177 -25.65 18.51 14.35
N TYR A 178 -25.33 17.34 14.89
CA TYR A 178 -25.50 16.06 14.21
C TYR A 178 -26.79 15.38 14.64
N PRO A 179 -27.65 14.96 13.69
CA PRO A 179 -28.87 14.23 14.04
C PRO A 179 -28.52 12.85 14.63
N LEU A 180 -29.21 12.52 15.72
CA LEU A 180 -29.13 11.22 16.37
C LEU A 180 -30.42 10.43 16.12
N SER A 181 -30.28 9.16 15.76
CA SER A 181 -31.39 8.21 15.69
C SER A 181 -31.21 7.13 16.73
N ALA A 182 -32.15 7.00 17.66
CA ALA A 182 -32.18 5.88 18.58
C ALA A 182 -32.46 4.57 17.83
N SER A 183 -31.78 3.48 18.21
CA SER A 183 -31.96 2.15 17.61
C SER A 183 -33.35 1.56 17.87
N ALA A 184 -33.98 1.94 19.00
CA ALA A 184 -35.34 1.60 19.38
C ALA A 184 -35.86 2.62 20.40
N PRO A 185 -37.18 2.66 20.67
CA PRO A 185 -37.69 3.42 21.81
C PRO A 185 -37.17 2.83 23.13
N TYR A 186 -36.67 3.68 24.01
CA TYR A 186 -36.33 3.35 25.40
C TYR A 186 -37.58 2.89 26.16
N ARG A 187 -37.40 1.86 26.98
CA ARG A 187 -38.44 1.15 27.73
C ARG A 187 -38.02 1.01 29.21
N ILE A 188 -39.00 0.85 30.10
CA ILE A 188 -38.70 0.51 31.50
C ILE A 188 -38.13 -0.92 31.52
N GLY A 189 -36.89 -1.08 31.98
CA GLY A 189 -36.16 -2.36 31.92
C GLY A 189 -35.01 -2.37 30.92
N THR A 190 -35.03 -1.50 29.91
CA THR A 190 -33.81 -1.19 29.14
C THR A 190 -32.99 -0.18 29.93
N ASN A 191 -31.78 -0.53 30.36
CA ASN A 191 -30.89 0.40 31.08
C ASN A 191 -29.90 1.10 30.14
N PHE A 192 -30.08 0.99 28.83
CA PHE A 192 -29.24 1.62 27.83
C PHE A 192 -30.03 2.01 26.59
N LEU A 193 -29.45 2.90 25.78
CA LEU A 193 -29.93 3.19 24.43
C LEU A 193 -28.76 3.39 23.48
N THR A 194 -28.85 2.78 22.30
CA THR A 194 -27.88 2.96 21.22
C THR A 194 -28.39 4.03 20.26
N TYR A 195 -27.49 4.94 19.89
CA TYR A 195 -27.75 6.02 18.94
C TYR A 195 -26.86 5.83 17.72
N SER A 196 -27.44 5.94 16.54
CA SER A 196 -26.72 6.12 15.30
C SER A 196 -26.52 7.61 15.02
N VAL A 197 -25.32 7.99 14.60
CA VAL A 197 -24.98 9.34 14.17
C VAL A 197 -25.08 9.39 12.65
N THR A 198 -25.87 10.32 12.13
CA THR A 198 -26.00 10.51 10.66
C THR A 198 -25.24 11.74 10.21
N GLY A 199 -24.51 11.61 9.09
CA GLY A 199 -23.74 12.70 8.48
C GLY A 199 -22.25 12.39 8.42
N SER A 200 -21.53 13.14 7.58
CA SER A 200 -20.08 13.06 7.52
C SER A 200 -19.47 13.70 8.77
N MET A 201 -18.58 12.99 9.45
CA MET A 201 -17.82 13.49 10.59
C MET A 201 -16.36 13.72 10.17
N PRO A 202 -16.06 14.88 9.56
CA PRO A 202 -14.69 15.23 9.17
C PRO A 202 -13.83 15.48 10.41
N CYS A 203 -12.55 15.80 10.19
CA CYS A 203 -11.70 16.26 11.28
C CYS A 203 -12.34 17.44 12.03
N ASN A 204 -12.57 17.29 13.33
CA ASN A 204 -13.10 18.34 14.22
C ASN A 204 -13.00 17.93 15.70
N ASN A 205 -13.33 18.87 16.60
CA ASN A 205 -13.65 18.58 17.99
C ASN A 205 -15.15 18.26 18.11
N TYR A 206 -15.47 17.18 18.80
CA TYR A 206 -16.82 16.66 18.99
C TYR A 206 -17.22 16.65 20.46
N ARG A 207 -18.49 16.95 20.72
CA ARG A 207 -19.07 16.97 22.06
C ARG A 207 -20.42 16.28 22.08
N LEU A 208 -20.55 15.32 22.98
CA LEU A 208 -21.83 14.78 23.44
C LEU A 208 -22.24 15.52 24.72
N THR A 209 -23.44 16.10 24.72
CA THR A 209 -24.08 16.68 25.89
C THR A 209 -25.37 15.95 26.19
N ILE A 210 -25.55 15.51 27.43
CA ILE A 210 -26.79 14.91 27.93
C ILE A 210 -27.36 15.84 28.99
N PHE A 211 -28.53 16.42 28.70
CA PHE A 211 -29.09 17.52 29.50
C PHE A 211 -29.82 17.01 30.75
N SER A 212 -29.40 17.46 31.93
CA SER A 212 -29.98 17.06 33.22
C SER A 212 -31.38 17.58 33.46
N ASN A 213 -31.67 18.80 32.98
CA ASN A 213 -33.00 19.39 33.07
C ASN A 213 -34.04 18.61 32.24
N GLY A 214 -33.55 17.82 31.28
CA GLY A 214 -34.33 16.97 30.39
C GLY A 214 -34.53 15.54 30.91
N LEU A 215 -33.45 14.83 31.25
CA LEU A 215 -33.49 13.42 31.67
C LEU A 215 -33.76 13.26 33.17
N LYS A 216 -34.75 12.41 33.48
CA LYS A 216 -35.15 12.13 34.86
C LYS A 216 -35.41 10.64 35.04
N ASN A 217 -35.34 10.17 36.29
CA ASN A 217 -35.93 8.88 36.64
C ASN A 217 -37.47 9.01 36.77
N PRO A 218 -38.20 7.88 36.87
CA PRO A 218 -39.67 7.89 37.02
C PRO A 218 -40.21 8.59 38.29
N PHE A 219 -39.33 8.96 39.22
CA PHE A 219 -39.66 9.71 40.43
C PHE A 219 -39.41 11.23 40.26
N GLY A 220 -38.98 11.66 39.09
CA GLY A 220 -38.72 13.07 38.77
C GLY A 220 -37.35 13.59 39.22
N THR A 221 -36.45 12.70 39.67
CA THR A 221 -35.08 13.06 40.03
C THR A 221 -34.25 13.23 38.76
N ALA A 222 -33.60 14.39 38.60
CA ALA A 222 -32.76 14.71 37.45
C ALA A 222 -31.46 13.88 37.40
N LEU A 223 -30.90 13.71 36.20
CA LEU A 223 -29.58 13.13 35.98
C LEU A 223 -28.51 13.86 36.81
N ASP A 224 -27.65 13.07 37.46
CA ASP A 224 -26.37 13.45 38.06
C ASP A 224 -25.27 13.18 37.02
N GLY A 225 -24.93 14.22 36.26
CA GLY A 225 -24.08 14.14 35.08
C GLY A 225 -22.59 14.06 35.39
N ASP A 226 -22.12 14.75 36.43
CA ASP A 226 -20.73 14.75 36.89
C ASP A 226 -20.44 13.62 37.89
N GLY A 227 -21.49 12.96 38.39
CA GLY A 227 -21.40 11.83 39.30
C GLY A 227 -21.16 12.21 40.76
N ASN A 228 -21.33 13.48 41.16
CA ASN A 228 -21.09 13.98 42.51
C ASN A 228 -22.14 13.51 43.54
N GLY A 229 -23.22 12.86 43.09
CA GLY A 229 -24.29 12.32 43.93
C GLY A 229 -25.54 13.19 43.98
N PHE A 230 -25.54 14.36 43.35
CA PHE A 230 -26.66 15.30 43.28
C PHE A 230 -27.12 15.45 41.82
N GLY A 231 -28.40 15.17 41.56
CA GLY A 231 -28.96 15.38 40.23
C GLY A 231 -29.14 16.86 39.89
N GLY A 232 -29.05 17.22 38.61
CA GLY A 232 -29.33 18.56 38.11
C GLY A 232 -28.26 19.12 37.16
N ASP A 233 -27.22 18.38 36.85
CA ASP A 233 -26.07 18.82 36.08
C ASP A 233 -25.82 17.96 34.83
N ASN A 234 -25.41 18.60 33.73
CA ASN A 234 -25.28 17.93 32.44
C ASN A 234 -24.07 16.98 32.44
N TYR A 235 -24.22 15.84 31.76
CA TYR A 235 -23.06 15.04 31.38
C TYR A 235 -22.46 15.61 30.08
N VAL A 236 -21.15 15.84 30.06
CA VAL A 236 -20.41 16.34 28.90
C VAL A 236 -19.25 15.41 28.59
N HIS A 237 -19.14 15.01 27.33
CA HIS A 237 -18.08 14.16 26.83
C HIS A 237 -17.49 14.74 25.55
N ASN A 238 -16.19 15.02 25.56
CA ASN A 238 -15.48 15.63 24.45
C ASN A 238 -14.50 14.63 23.85
N PHE A 239 -14.30 14.67 22.54
CA PHE A 239 -13.23 13.95 21.85
C PHE A 239 -12.91 14.65 20.53
N SER A 240 -11.83 14.28 19.85
CA SER A 240 -11.50 14.84 18.53
C SER A 240 -11.42 13.73 17.49
N ILE A 241 -11.83 14.05 16.26
CA ILE A 241 -11.43 13.28 15.08
C ILE A 241 -10.30 14.05 14.44
N SER A 242 -9.12 13.45 14.33
CA SER A 242 -7.95 14.04 13.68
C SER A 242 -7.38 13.13 12.62
N GLN A 243 -6.87 13.75 11.55
CA GLN A 243 -5.99 13.08 10.61
C GLN A 243 -4.66 12.78 11.31
N GLY A 244 -4.00 11.70 10.89
CA GLY A 244 -2.63 11.43 11.31
C GLY A 244 -1.68 12.32 10.52
N TYR A 245 -0.72 12.93 11.21
CA TYR A 245 0.34 13.71 10.57
C TYR A 245 1.69 13.06 10.83
N PHE A 246 2.56 13.11 9.84
CA PHE A 246 3.93 12.60 9.91
C PHE A 246 4.88 13.77 10.06
N VAL A 247 5.98 13.59 10.77
CA VAL A 247 7.03 14.63 10.83
C VAL A 247 7.62 14.75 9.43
N ASP A 248 7.73 15.98 8.92
CA ASP A 248 8.23 16.30 7.58
C ASP A 248 9.34 17.35 7.74
N GLY A 249 10.57 16.87 7.76
CA GLY A 249 11.78 17.61 8.10
C GLY A 249 12.33 18.43 6.94
N ASP A 250 12.16 17.97 5.70
CA ASP A 250 12.66 18.62 4.48
C ASP A 250 11.56 19.34 3.68
N ASN A 251 10.29 19.16 4.02
CA ASN A 251 9.10 19.78 3.43
C ASN A 251 8.79 19.30 2.01
N ASP A 252 9.08 18.04 1.68
CA ASP A 252 8.70 17.44 0.40
C ASP A 252 7.24 16.94 0.35
N GLY A 253 6.55 16.95 1.50
CA GLY A 253 5.15 16.57 1.64
C GLY A 253 4.93 15.10 2.01
N TYR A 254 6.00 14.33 2.20
CA TYR A 254 6.01 13.04 2.86
C TYR A 254 6.67 13.17 4.23
N GLY A 255 6.39 12.22 5.12
CA GLY A 255 6.97 12.27 6.46
C GLY A 255 7.29 10.91 7.02
N THR A 256 8.08 10.92 8.09
CA THR A 256 8.63 9.72 8.70
C THR A 256 7.88 9.27 9.95
N GLY A 257 8.02 7.97 10.26
CA GLY A 257 7.54 7.38 11.51
C GLY A 257 6.03 7.09 11.56
N ASP A 258 5.55 6.86 12.79
CA ASP A 258 4.13 6.62 13.04
C ASP A 258 3.34 7.94 12.97
N PRO A 259 2.09 7.91 12.45
CA PRO A 259 1.25 9.09 12.41
C PRO A 259 0.97 9.63 13.82
N LEU A 260 1.23 10.92 14.02
CA LEU A 260 0.92 11.66 15.24
C LEU A 260 -0.52 12.20 15.17
N TYR A 261 -1.28 11.92 16.24
CA TYR A 261 -2.68 12.32 16.38
C TYR A 261 -2.84 13.46 17.39
N GLY A 262 -3.94 14.22 17.28
CA GLY A 262 -4.25 15.30 18.22
C GLY A 262 -3.58 16.64 17.90
N LEU A 263 -2.94 16.79 16.73
CA LEU A 263 -2.38 18.07 16.26
C LEU A 263 -3.42 18.98 15.58
N GLY A 264 -4.71 18.64 15.70
CA GLY A 264 -5.82 19.40 15.13
C GLY A 264 -6.15 18.99 13.69
N CYS A 265 -6.79 19.92 12.97
CA CYS A 265 -7.34 19.69 11.63
C CYS A 265 -6.70 20.53 10.54
N GLN A 266 -5.71 21.33 10.91
CA GLN A 266 -4.88 22.07 9.97
C GLN A 266 -3.51 21.43 9.99
N LEU A 267 -2.92 21.23 8.82
CA LEU A 267 -1.57 20.70 8.68
C LEU A 267 -0.63 21.60 9.49
N PRO A 268 -0.04 21.12 10.59
CA PRO A 268 0.93 21.89 11.34
C PRO A 268 2.18 22.10 10.47
N GLN A 269 2.90 23.19 10.68
CA GLN A 269 4.17 23.42 9.98
C GLN A 269 5.19 22.34 10.35
N GLY A 270 5.91 21.79 9.37
CA GLY A 270 6.88 20.70 9.54
C GLY A 270 6.25 19.31 9.67
N TYR A 271 5.06 19.14 9.12
CA TYR A 271 4.36 17.87 9.08
C TYR A 271 3.75 17.62 7.69
N ALA A 272 3.61 16.35 7.35
CA ALA A 272 2.98 15.84 6.14
C ALA A 272 1.70 15.04 6.45
N THR A 273 0.78 14.95 5.48
CA THR A 273 -0.40 14.08 5.56
C THR A 273 -0.14 12.66 5.03
N VAL A 274 1.01 12.46 4.38
CA VAL A 274 1.40 11.20 3.76
C VAL A 274 2.67 10.73 4.46
N GLY A 275 2.72 9.46 4.85
CA GLY A 275 3.90 8.86 5.47
C GLY A 275 4.71 8.04 4.47
N GLY A 276 5.78 7.42 4.95
CA GLY A 276 6.59 6.48 4.16
C GLY A 276 7.88 7.09 3.60
N ASP A 277 8.19 8.32 3.99
CA ASP A 277 9.51 8.87 3.76
C ASP A 277 10.57 8.03 4.49
N CYS A 278 11.64 7.68 3.77
CA CYS A 278 12.76 6.92 4.27
C CYS A 278 13.97 7.81 4.64
N ASN A 279 13.95 9.10 4.28
CA ASN A 279 14.94 10.09 4.68
C ASN A 279 14.38 11.53 4.76
N ASP A 280 13.81 11.87 5.92
CA ASP A 280 13.25 13.17 6.35
C ASP A 280 14.17 14.41 6.28
N ALA A 281 15.38 14.24 5.75
CA ALA A 281 16.37 15.29 5.61
C ALA A 281 16.78 15.54 4.15
N ASN A 282 16.15 14.85 3.19
CA ASN A 282 16.45 14.96 1.78
C ASN A 282 15.20 14.81 0.91
N GLU A 283 14.71 15.93 0.39
CA GLU A 283 13.54 16.06 -0.49
C GLU A 283 13.58 15.21 -1.79
N ASN A 284 14.72 14.58 -2.07
CA ASN A 284 14.91 13.68 -3.21
C ASN A 284 14.93 12.20 -2.79
N ILE A 285 14.47 11.86 -1.59
CA ILE A 285 14.34 10.49 -1.11
C ILE A 285 12.97 10.36 -0.45
N ASN A 286 11.94 10.02 -1.22
CA ASN A 286 10.55 9.89 -0.73
C ASN A 286 9.71 8.99 -1.66
N PRO A 287 8.56 8.49 -1.18
CA PRO A 287 7.71 7.60 -1.96
C PRO A 287 7.36 8.07 -3.38
N GLY A 288 7.64 7.21 -4.35
CA GLY A 288 7.16 7.36 -5.72
C GLY A 288 8.01 8.26 -6.62
N ILE A 289 9.17 8.73 -6.16
CA ILE A 289 10.16 9.32 -7.07
C ILE A 289 10.82 8.25 -7.94
N THR A 290 11.60 8.69 -8.93
CA THR A 290 12.29 7.77 -9.84
C THR A 290 13.67 7.45 -9.29
N GLU A 291 13.96 6.15 -9.13
CA GLU A 291 15.29 5.63 -8.78
C GLU A 291 16.38 6.17 -9.72
N ILE A 292 17.49 6.58 -9.13
CA ILE A 292 18.73 6.92 -9.83
C ILE A 292 19.85 6.01 -9.33
N CYS A 293 20.72 5.53 -10.22
CA CYS A 293 21.79 4.60 -9.85
C CYS A 293 22.85 5.27 -8.93
N ASN A 294 22.59 5.32 -7.63
CA ASN A 294 23.38 5.99 -6.61
C ASN A 294 23.62 5.13 -5.35
N GLY A 295 23.03 3.93 -5.27
CA GLY A 295 23.15 3.03 -4.12
C GLY A 295 22.22 3.38 -2.96
N ILE A 296 21.21 4.21 -3.20
CA ILE A 296 20.17 4.63 -2.26
C ILE A 296 18.83 4.16 -2.81
N ASP A 297 17.89 3.83 -1.93
CA ASP A 297 16.48 3.63 -2.28
C ASP A 297 15.83 5.01 -2.28
N ASP A 298 15.81 5.66 -3.46
CA ASP A 298 15.31 7.02 -3.59
C ASP A 298 13.78 7.05 -3.40
N ASN A 299 13.08 6.04 -3.90
CA ASN A 299 11.62 6.01 -3.93
C ASN A 299 10.96 5.32 -2.72
N CYS A 300 11.77 4.91 -1.74
CA CYS A 300 11.37 4.27 -0.49
C CYS A 300 10.50 3.01 -0.68
N ASP A 301 10.70 2.27 -1.76
CA ASP A 301 9.96 1.04 -2.04
C ASP A 301 10.65 -0.23 -1.49
N GLY A 302 11.82 -0.06 -0.88
CA GLY A 302 12.66 -1.12 -0.31
C GLY A 302 13.68 -1.68 -1.30
N PHE A 303 13.75 -1.17 -2.53
CA PHE A 303 14.63 -1.66 -3.60
C PHE A 303 15.62 -0.60 -4.07
N VAL A 304 16.82 -0.64 -3.50
CA VAL A 304 17.95 0.24 -3.87
C VAL A 304 18.29 0.11 -5.35
N ASP A 305 18.13 1.16 -6.15
CA ASP A 305 18.44 1.20 -7.58
C ASP A 305 17.68 0.17 -8.44
N GLN A 306 16.47 -0.25 -8.03
CA GLN A 306 15.58 -1.05 -8.89
C GLN A 306 14.28 -0.32 -9.18
N SER A 307 13.94 -0.21 -10.46
CA SER A 307 12.66 0.37 -10.85
C SER A 307 11.54 -0.64 -10.68
N LEU A 308 10.39 -0.18 -10.16
CA LEU A 308 9.08 -0.87 -10.18
C LEU A 308 8.50 -0.99 -11.61
N VAL A 309 9.32 -1.36 -12.58
CA VAL A 309 8.92 -1.71 -13.92
C VAL A 309 9.24 -3.18 -14.15
N ALA A 310 8.30 -3.90 -14.75
CA ALA A 310 8.44 -5.32 -15.06
C ALA A 310 9.70 -5.57 -15.91
N GLY A 311 10.65 -6.29 -15.34
CA GLY A 311 11.85 -6.76 -16.01
C GLY A 311 11.60 -8.05 -16.79
N PRO A 312 12.66 -8.82 -17.11
CA PRO A 312 12.51 -10.06 -17.85
C PRO A 312 11.62 -11.05 -17.09
N SER A 313 10.75 -11.73 -17.83
CA SER A 313 9.87 -12.78 -17.32
C SER A 313 10.38 -14.16 -17.71
N SER A 314 10.38 -15.10 -16.76
CA SER A 314 10.72 -16.51 -17.00
C SER A 314 9.56 -17.41 -16.63
N THR A 315 9.31 -18.45 -17.43
CA THR A 315 8.26 -19.45 -17.16
C THR A 315 8.89 -20.74 -16.65
N PHE A 316 8.37 -21.22 -15.52
CA PHE A 316 8.71 -22.50 -14.91
C PHE A 316 7.45 -23.36 -14.87
N ALA A 317 7.57 -24.68 -14.99
CA ALA A 317 6.42 -25.57 -15.04
C ALA A 317 6.67 -26.86 -14.26
N ASN A 318 5.63 -27.35 -13.60
CA ASN A 318 5.54 -28.73 -13.17
C ASN A 318 4.38 -29.37 -13.94
N THR A 319 4.73 -30.22 -14.90
CA THR A 319 3.77 -30.87 -15.81
C THR A 319 3.17 -32.15 -15.22
N THR A 320 3.49 -32.48 -13.96
CA THR A 320 2.90 -33.63 -13.27
C THR A 320 1.41 -33.38 -13.07
N PRO A 321 0.52 -34.27 -13.55
CA PRO A 321 -0.91 -34.12 -13.33
C PRO A 321 -1.25 -34.08 -11.84
N ILE A 322 -2.10 -33.14 -11.43
CA ILE A 322 -2.62 -33.03 -10.06
C ILE A 322 -4.05 -33.53 -10.09
N ILE A 323 -4.32 -34.65 -9.42
CA ILE A 323 -5.66 -35.24 -9.33
C ILE A 323 -6.32 -34.77 -8.04
N ILE A 324 -7.52 -34.19 -8.17
CA ILE A 324 -8.33 -33.71 -7.06
C ILE A 324 -9.31 -34.84 -6.69
N PRO A 325 -9.33 -35.28 -5.41
CA PRO A 325 -10.12 -36.44 -5.00
C PRO A 325 -11.62 -36.16 -5.11
N THR A 326 -12.44 -37.21 -5.22
CA THR A 326 -13.91 -37.06 -5.17
C THR A 326 -14.46 -36.93 -3.74
N THR A 327 -13.57 -36.79 -2.75
CA THR A 327 -13.85 -36.78 -1.32
C THR A 327 -13.04 -35.64 -0.72
N ALA A 328 -13.61 -34.90 0.23
CA ALA A 328 -12.92 -33.82 0.93
C ALA A 328 -11.51 -34.25 1.36
N GLY A 329 -10.49 -33.52 0.89
CA GLY A 329 -9.10 -33.80 1.17
C GLY A 329 -8.11 -33.23 0.17
N ALA A 330 -6.83 -33.48 0.46
CA ALA A 330 -5.72 -33.03 -0.36
C ALA A 330 -5.66 -33.75 -1.72
N ALA A 331 -5.20 -33.02 -2.75
CA ALA A 331 -4.89 -33.58 -4.06
C ALA A 331 -3.81 -34.68 -4.01
N SER A 332 -3.72 -35.48 -5.07
CA SER A 332 -2.79 -36.60 -5.18
C SER A 332 -1.31 -36.21 -5.07
N VAL A 333 -0.98 -34.99 -5.50
CA VAL A 333 0.35 -34.38 -5.38
C VAL A 333 0.21 -33.14 -4.50
N TYR A 334 0.63 -33.27 -3.24
CA TYR A 334 0.39 -32.25 -2.21
C TYR A 334 1.61 -32.17 -1.25
N PRO A 335 2.50 -31.17 -1.39
CA PRO A 335 2.47 -30.13 -2.42
C PRO A 335 2.92 -30.61 -3.80
N SER A 336 2.48 -29.89 -4.85
CA SER A 336 3.11 -29.90 -6.17
C SER A 336 4.16 -28.80 -6.24
N VAL A 337 5.41 -29.14 -6.53
CA VAL A 337 6.55 -28.21 -6.39
C VAL A 337 7.14 -27.80 -7.74
N ILE A 338 7.43 -26.52 -7.92
CA ILE A 338 8.29 -25.97 -8.98
C ILE A 338 9.58 -25.46 -8.33
N THR A 339 10.74 -25.97 -8.77
CA THR A 339 12.04 -25.42 -8.35
C THR A 339 12.48 -24.34 -9.34
N VAL A 340 12.54 -23.10 -8.86
CA VAL A 340 12.98 -21.93 -9.62
C VAL A 340 14.48 -21.73 -9.41
N SER A 341 15.20 -21.51 -10.51
CA SER A 341 16.62 -21.15 -10.50
C SER A 341 16.95 -20.23 -11.67
N GLY A 342 18.06 -19.49 -11.58
CA GLY A 342 18.54 -18.63 -12.68
C GLY A 342 17.90 -17.25 -12.73
N THR A 343 17.13 -16.86 -11.72
CA THR A 343 16.64 -15.47 -11.58
C THR A 343 17.70 -14.63 -10.88
N SER A 344 18.08 -13.49 -11.47
CA SER A 344 19.18 -12.64 -10.98
C SER A 344 18.71 -11.42 -10.18
N ALA A 345 17.43 -11.09 -10.24
CA ALA A 345 16.82 -9.95 -9.55
C ALA A 345 15.60 -10.42 -8.74
N PRO A 346 15.17 -9.64 -7.72
CA PRO A 346 14.00 -10.00 -6.93
C PRO A 346 12.71 -10.02 -7.77
N VAL A 347 11.69 -10.69 -7.25
CA VAL A 347 10.37 -10.77 -7.91
C VAL A 347 9.75 -9.37 -8.03
N TYR A 348 9.26 -9.02 -9.23
CA TYR A 348 8.38 -7.88 -9.44
C TYR A 348 6.90 -8.29 -9.38
N ASP A 349 6.56 -9.38 -10.06
CA ASP A 349 5.20 -9.93 -10.13
C ASP A 349 5.24 -11.43 -10.44
N VAL A 350 4.16 -12.13 -10.07
CA VAL A 350 3.96 -13.56 -10.30
C VAL A 350 2.66 -13.77 -11.07
N THR A 351 2.68 -14.69 -12.03
CA THR A 351 1.48 -15.19 -12.70
C THR A 351 1.45 -16.71 -12.59
N VAL A 352 0.35 -17.24 -12.08
CA VAL A 352 0.14 -18.69 -11.93
C VAL A 352 -0.79 -19.15 -13.04
N LYS A 353 -0.46 -20.27 -13.69
CA LYS A 353 -1.36 -20.88 -14.68
C LYS A 353 -1.67 -22.32 -14.33
N PHE A 354 -2.95 -22.64 -14.32
CA PHE A 354 -3.42 -24.01 -14.22
C PHE A 354 -3.71 -24.56 -15.62
N LYS A 355 -3.16 -25.73 -15.92
CA LYS A 355 -3.24 -26.33 -17.25
C LYS A 355 -4.28 -27.43 -17.26
N LYS A 356 -5.27 -27.28 -18.13
CA LYS A 356 -6.36 -28.25 -18.33
C LYS A 356 -7.13 -28.57 -17.04
N LEU A 357 -7.64 -27.52 -16.38
CA LEU A 357 -8.57 -27.65 -15.27
C LEU A 357 -9.84 -28.37 -15.74
N ASN A 358 -10.11 -29.49 -15.07
CA ASN A 358 -11.39 -30.19 -15.09
C ASN A 358 -11.90 -30.23 -13.64
N HIS A 359 -13.12 -29.79 -13.35
CA HIS A 359 -13.73 -29.95 -12.02
C HIS A 359 -15.26 -29.91 -12.14
N THR A 360 -15.98 -30.72 -11.35
CA THR A 360 -17.45 -30.75 -11.38
C THR A 360 -18.11 -29.70 -10.51
N TRP A 361 -17.35 -29.06 -9.61
CA TRP A 361 -17.79 -27.86 -8.91
C TRP A 361 -16.57 -27.09 -8.40
N THR A 362 -16.18 -25.95 -8.96
CA THR A 362 -14.89 -25.32 -8.59
C THR A 362 -14.87 -24.59 -7.25
N ASN A 363 -16.04 -24.44 -6.63
CA ASN A 363 -16.20 -23.69 -5.39
C ASN A 363 -15.50 -24.39 -4.23
N ASP A 364 -15.45 -25.71 -4.23
CA ASP A 364 -14.79 -26.51 -3.20
C ASP A 364 -13.25 -26.54 -3.30
N LEU A 365 -12.67 -25.88 -4.31
CA LEU A 365 -11.22 -25.88 -4.53
C LEU A 365 -10.53 -24.78 -3.75
N ASP A 366 -9.73 -25.19 -2.78
CA ASP A 366 -8.82 -24.34 -2.03
C ASP A 366 -7.38 -24.50 -2.49
N ILE A 367 -6.78 -23.40 -2.93
CA ILE A 367 -5.41 -23.41 -3.47
C ILE A 367 -4.53 -22.38 -2.78
N LEU A 368 -3.50 -22.90 -2.09
CA LEU A 368 -2.45 -22.14 -1.43
C LEU A 368 -1.14 -22.25 -2.23
N LEU A 369 -0.55 -21.11 -2.57
CA LEU A 369 0.82 -21.02 -3.07
C LEU A 369 1.76 -20.61 -1.94
N VAL A 370 2.88 -21.32 -1.83
CA VAL A 370 3.95 -21.03 -0.89
C VAL A 370 5.23 -20.70 -1.63
N GLY A 371 5.76 -19.50 -1.41
CA GLY A 371 7.02 -19.02 -1.97
C GLY A 371 8.25 -19.64 -1.28
N PRO A 372 9.45 -19.44 -1.85
CA PRO A 372 10.69 -20.03 -1.37
C PRO A 372 11.13 -19.53 0.01
N GLY A 373 10.69 -18.34 0.44
CA GLY A 373 10.90 -17.81 1.79
C GLY A 373 9.81 -18.24 2.79
N GLY A 374 8.79 -18.97 2.34
CA GLY A 374 7.64 -19.38 3.15
C GLY A 374 6.47 -18.40 3.10
N GLU A 375 6.45 -17.48 2.14
CA GLU A 375 5.34 -16.56 1.88
C GLU A 375 4.11 -17.37 1.49
N LYS A 376 2.96 -17.15 2.15
CA LYS A 376 1.75 -17.97 1.98
C LYS A 376 0.62 -17.13 1.38
N PHE A 377 0.09 -17.54 0.23
CA PHE A 377 -0.98 -16.81 -0.48
C PHE A 377 -2.08 -17.74 -0.99
N ILE A 378 -3.32 -17.49 -0.58
CA ILE A 378 -4.51 -18.19 -1.10
C ILE A 378 -4.96 -17.47 -2.36
N LEU A 379 -4.84 -18.17 -3.49
CA LEU A 379 -5.00 -17.56 -4.82
C LEU A 379 -6.27 -17.98 -5.55
N PHE A 380 -6.94 -19.04 -5.09
CA PHE A 380 -8.16 -19.57 -5.67
C PHE A 380 -8.87 -20.41 -4.59
N SER A 381 -10.00 -19.92 -4.09
CA SER A 381 -10.78 -20.55 -3.00
C SER A 381 -12.23 -20.05 -3.03
N ASP A 382 -13.19 -20.95 -2.80
CA ASP A 382 -14.64 -20.63 -2.75
C ASP A 382 -15.19 -19.95 -4.04
N VAL A 383 -14.54 -20.17 -5.18
CA VAL A 383 -14.89 -19.52 -6.45
C VAL A 383 -15.42 -20.51 -7.47
N GLY A 384 -16.47 -20.09 -8.18
CA GLY A 384 -17.04 -20.89 -9.26
C GLY A 384 -18.50 -21.27 -9.05
N ALA A 385 -19.25 -21.32 -10.14
CA ALA A 385 -20.62 -21.79 -10.20
C ALA A 385 -20.69 -23.33 -10.24
N SER A 386 -21.88 -23.87 -9.95
CA SER A 386 -22.18 -25.31 -10.05
C SER A 386 -22.36 -25.82 -11.49
N ALA A 387 -22.39 -24.93 -12.48
CA ALA A 387 -22.43 -25.26 -13.91
C ALA A 387 -22.24 -23.98 -14.77
N PRO A 388 -21.74 -24.11 -16.02
CA PRO A 388 -21.10 -25.30 -16.58
C PRO A 388 -19.71 -25.55 -15.96
N ASP A 389 -19.38 -26.82 -15.84
CA ASP A 389 -18.09 -27.31 -15.33
C ASP A 389 -16.94 -26.88 -16.27
N PRO A 390 -15.79 -26.43 -15.73
CA PRO A 390 -14.60 -26.29 -16.55
C PRO A 390 -14.18 -27.66 -17.10
N VAL A 391 -13.99 -27.74 -18.41
CA VAL A 391 -13.47 -28.93 -19.10
C VAL A 391 -12.22 -28.53 -19.87
N ASN A 392 -11.08 -29.08 -19.49
CA ASN A 392 -9.77 -28.75 -20.07
C ASN A 392 -9.47 -27.24 -20.11
N ALA A 393 -9.95 -26.49 -19.12
CA ALA A 393 -9.84 -25.04 -19.07
C ALA A 393 -8.40 -24.62 -18.72
N ASP A 394 -7.82 -23.71 -19.49
CA ASP A 394 -6.52 -23.10 -19.17
C ASP A 394 -6.77 -21.80 -18.38
N ILE A 395 -6.44 -21.80 -17.10
CA ILE A 395 -6.70 -20.68 -16.18
C ILE A 395 -5.38 -19.94 -15.95
N THR A 396 -5.38 -18.63 -16.14
CA THR A 396 -4.24 -17.76 -15.79
C THR A 396 -4.67 -16.80 -14.69
N LEU A 397 -3.90 -16.74 -13.61
CA LEU A 397 -4.12 -15.86 -12.48
C LEU A 397 -3.01 -14.81 -12.42
N THR A 398 -3.38 -13.54 -12.44
CA THR A 398 -2.46 -12.39 -12.41
C THR A 398 -3.11 -11.18 -11.74
N ASP A 399 -2.32 -10.36 -11.06
CA ASP A 399 -2.78 -9.12 -10.44
C ASP A 399 -3.32 -8.10 -11.48
N THR A 400 -2.88 -8.22 -12.73
CA THR A 400 -3.21 -7.28 -13.83
C THR A 400 -4.58 -7.51 -14.47
N SER A 401 -5.19 -8.69 -14.28
CA SER A 401 -6.54 -8.95 -14.81
C SER A 401 -7.56 -8.06 -14.11
N SER A 402 -8.62 -7.63 -14.78
CA SER A 402 -9.75 -6.95 -14.12
C SER A 402 -10.87 -7.89 -13.70
N ILE A 403 -10.77 -9.19 -14.03
CA ILE A 403 -11.85 -10.16 -13.82
C ILE A 403 -11.67 -10.83 -12.46
N LEU A 404 -12.44 -10.37 -11.47
CA LEU A 404 -12.53 -10.99 -10.15
C LEU A 404 -13.56 -12.12 -10.15
N LEU A 405 -13.22 -13.28 -9.59
CA LEU A 405 -14.14 -14.42 -9.47
C LEU A 405 -14.97 -14.31 -8.19
N SER A 406 -16.19 -14.83 -8.24
CA SER A 406 -17.09 -15.02 -7.10
C SER A 406 -17.51 -16.49 -6.99
N GLY A 407 -18.18 -16.84 -5.89
CA GLY A 407 -18.77 -18.18 -5.69
C GLY A 407 -19.91 -18.53 -6.66
N SER A 408 -20.18 -17.69 -7.66
CA SER A 408 -21.15 -17.93 -8.72
C SER A 408 -20.59 -17.67 -10.12
N SER A 409 -19.28 -17.45 -10.26
CA SER A 409 -18.65 -17.20 -11.55
C SER A 409 -18.59 -18.46 -12.40
N VAL A 410 -18.95 -18.39 -13.67
CA VAL A 410 -18.68 -19.49 -14.61
C VAL A 410 -17.20 -19.47 -15.00
N ILE A 411 -16.47 -20.52 -14.65
CA ILE A 411 -15.03 -20.61 -14.88
C ILE A 411 -14.77 -21.33 -16.21
N THR A 412 -14.12 -20.62 -17.15
CA THR A 412 -13.72 -21.16 -18.45
C THR A 412 -12.27 -20.77 -18.72
N THR A 413 -11.69 -21.18 -19.86
CA THR A 413 -10.34 -20.73 -20.25
C THR A 413 -10.27 -19.21 -20.26
N GLY A 414 -9.34 -18.63 -19.50
CA GLY A 414 -9.30 -17.18 -19.32
C GLY A 414 -8.20 -16.69 -18.38
N ILE A 415 -8.17 -15.37 -18.23
CA ILE A 415 -7.23 -14.64 -17.37
C ILE A 415 -8.02 -13.94 -16.29
N TYR A 416 -7.77 -14.29 -15.03
CA TYR A 416 -8.53 -13.83 -13.87
C TYR A 416 -7.60 -13.23 -12.82
N LYS A 417 -8.18 -12.45 -11.89
CA LYS A 417 -7.49 -12.10 -10.65
C LYS A 417 -7.46 -13.32 -9.72
N PRO A 418 -6.42 -13.50 -8.90
CA PRO A 418 -6.50 -14.35 -7.73
C PRO A 418 -7.73 -13.98 -6.92
N SER A 419 -8.49 -14.99 -6.48
CA SER A 419 -9.80 -14.76 -5.86
C SER A 419 -10.04 -15.74 -4.72
N ASN A 420 -10.46 -15.24 -3.56
CA ASN A 420 -10.89 -16.04 -2.40
C ASN A 420 -12.24 -15.50 -1.90
N VAL A 421 -13.29 -16.33 -1.83
CA VAL A 421 -14.63 -15.95 -1.35
C VAL A 421 -14.87 -16.47 0.06
N GLY A 422 -14.05 -16.00 0.99
CA GLY A 422 -14.10 -16.49 2.36
C GLY A 422 -12.87 -16.03 3.12
N THR A 423 -12.83 -16.32 4.42
CA THR A 423 -11.66 -16.04 5.27
C THR A 423 -11.25 -17.22 6.14
N THR A 424 -11.89 -18.38 5.99
CA THR A 424 -11.71 -19.53 6.87
C THR A 424 -11.31 -20.76 6.07
N ASP A 425 -10.09 -20.73 5.55
CA ASP A 425 -9.58 -21.79 4.67
C ASP A 425 -8.53 -22.62 5.45
N ALA A 426 -8.67 -23.94 5.44
CA ALA A 426 -7.85 -24.84 6.24
C ALA A 426 -7.03 -25.78 5.36
N PHE A 427 -5.70 -25.73 5.48
CA PHE A 427 -4.81 -26.61 4.74
C PHE A 427 -4.19 -27.67 5.66
N ALA A 428 -4.32 -28.94 5.31
CA ALA A 428 -3.83 -30.07 6.08
C ALA A 428 -2.31 -30.19 5.96
N ALA A 429 -1.64 -30.77 6.97
CA ALA A 429 -0.22 -31.08 6.86
C ALA A 429 0.03 -31.96 5.61
N PRO A 430 1.11 -31.72 4.84
CA PRO A 430 2.30 -30.91 5.15
C PRO A 430 2.21 -29.42 4.77
N ALA A 431 1.04 -28.85 4.48
CA ALA A 431 0.92 -27.41 4.30
C ALA A 431 1.33 -26.64 5.57
N PRO A 432 2.00 -25.48 5.44
CA PRO A 432 2.34 -24.67 6.59
C PRO A 432 1.07 -24.12 7.25
N ALA A 433 1.11 -23.95 8.59
CA ALA A 433 -0.04 -23.43 9.34
C ALA A 433 -0.32 -21.94 9.02
N ALA A 434 -1.58 -21.54 9.23
CA ALA A 434 -2.05 -20.15 9.18
C ALA A 434 -1.24 -19.22 10.14
N PRO A 435 -1.25 -17.88 9.94
CA PRO A 435 -2.10 -17.09 9.05
C PRO A 435 -1.69 -17.19 7.57
N TYR A 436 -2.66 -17.02 6.68
CA TYR A 436 -2.48 -16.96 5.22
C TYR A 436 -2.85 -15.56 4.73
N ASN A 437 -2.18 -15.09 3.67
CA ASN A 437 -2.62 -13.90 2.96
C ASN A 437 -3.73 -14.30 1.98
N SER A 438 -4.91 -13.68 2.08
CA SER A 438 -6.07 -14.01 1.25
C SER A 438 -6.32 -12.96 0.17
N ALA A 439 -6.61 -13.43 -1.05
CA ALA A 439 -7.03 -12.59 -2.15
C ALA A 439 -8.44 -12.00 -1.94
N ALA A 440 -8.78 -10.94 -2.67
CA ALA A 440 -10.14 -10.42 -2.72
C ALA A 440 -11.14 -11.47 -3.26
N PRO A 441 -12.44 -11.41 -2.94
CA PRO A 441 -13.08 -10.47 -2.02
C PRO A 441 -12.88 -10.78 -0.52
N GLY A 442 -12.37 -11.95 -0.15
CA GLY A 442 -12.20 -12.39 1.24
C GLY A 442 -11.08 -11.66 1.99
N GLY A 443 -10.03 -11.26 1.28
CA GLY A 443 -8.96 -10.41 1.80
C GLY A 443 -8.58 -9.28 0.83
N SER A 444 -7.43 -8.65 1.07
CA SER A 444 -6.90 -7.56 0.25
C SER A 444 -5.53 -7.84 -0.35
N ALA A 445 -4.99 -9.04 -0.11
CA ALA A 445 -3.65 -9.39 -0.60
C ALA A 445 -3.68 -9.67 -2.10
N THR A 446 -2.56 -9.40 -2.76
CA THR A 446 -2.29 -9.65 -4.17
C THR A 446 -0.93 -10.35 -4.33
N PHE A 447 -0.62 -10.89 -5.52
CA PHE A 447 0.70 -11.47 -5.77
C PHE A 447 1.82 -10.47 -5.50
N ALA A 448 1.66 -9.23 -5.95
CA ALA A 448 2.57 -8.13 -5.68
C ALA A 448 2.78 -7.89 -4.17
N SER A 449 1.71 -7.82 -3.38
CA SER A 449 1.84 -7.53 -1.94
C SER A 449 2.52 -8.66 -1.14
N VAL A 450 2.50 -9.89 -1.65
CA VAL A 450 3.02 -11.07 -0.93
C VAL A 450 4.39 -11.51 -1.44
N PHE A 451 4.62 -11.44 -2.75
CA PHE A 451 5.82 -12.01 -3.37
C PHE A 451 6.77 -10.96 -3.95
N ARG A 452 6.38 -9.70 -4.13
CA ARG A 452 7.31 -8.69 -4.66
C ARG A 452 8.50 -8.51 -3.71
N GLY A 453 9.69 -8.44 -4.28
CA GLY A 453 10.94 -8.23 -3.55
C GLY A 453 11.61 -9.47 -3.00
N ILE A 454 10.94 -10.61 -3.01
CA ILE A 454 11.57 -11.85 -2.54
C ILE A 454 12.57 -12.38 -3.57
N ASN A 455 13.53 -13.16 -3.09
CA ASN A 455 14.36 -13.97 -3.97
C ASN A 455 13.51 -15.10 -4.57
N ALA A 456 13.32 -15.08 -5.90
CA ALA A 456 12.52 -16.09 -6.59
C ALA A 456 13.14 -17.50 -6.57
N ASN A 457 14.46 -17.62 -6.40
CA ASN A 457 15.17 -18.90 -6.48
C ASN A 457 14.84 -19.79 -5.26
N GLY A 458 14.42 -21.02 -5.52
CA GLY A 458 14.01 -21.98 -4.50
C GLY A 458 12.75 -22.76 -4.89
N ASN A 459 12.16 -23.44 -3.92
CA ASN A 459 10.96 -24.24 -4.15
C ASN A 459 9.69 -23.39 -3.97
N TRP A 460 8.88 -23.35 -5.01
CA TRP A 460 7.51 -22.85 -4.97
C TRP A 460 6.55 -24.03 -4.85
N SER A 461 5.73 -24.05 -3.81
CA SER A 461 4.89 -25.20 -3.47
C SER A 461 3.41 -24.86 -3.59
N LEU A 462 2.69 -25.61 -4.42
CA LEU A 462 1.25 -25.49 -4.62
C LEU A 462 0.54 -26.57 -3.80
N TYR A 463 -0.36 -26.14 -2.93
CA TYR A 463 -1.20 -27.00 -2.10
C TYR A 463 -2.64 -26.86 -2.58
N VAL A 464 -3.19 -27.95 -3.09
CA VAL A 464 -4.56 -28.02 -3.64
C VAL A 464 -5.39 -28.93 -2.73
N MET A 465 -6.49 -28.41 -2.22
CA MET A 465 -7.45 -29.15 -1.40
C MET A 465 -8.84 -29.01 -2.01
N ASP A 466 -9.64 -30.07 -1.85
CA ASP A 466 -11.08 -30.07 -2.04
C ASP A 466 -11.72 -30.12 -0.65
N ASP A 467 -12.50 -29.10 -0.26
CA ASP A 467 -13.08 -28.99 1.08
C ASP A 467 -14.50 -29.58 1.19
N ALA A 468 -15.11 -29.91 0.05
CA ALA A 468 -16.39 -30.60 -0.07
C ALA A 468 -16.18 -32.04 -0.58
N GLY A 469 -17.26 -32.79 -0.73
CA GLY A 469 -17.15 -34.16 -1.25
C GLY A 469 -18.22 -34.42 -2.29
N SER A 470 -18.01 -35.47 -3.09
CA SER A 470 -18.84 -35.90 -4.24
C SER A 470 -18.46 -35.29 -5.58
N ASP A 471 -17.73 -34.18 -5.56
CA ASP A 471 -17.16 -33.51 -6.73
C ASP A 471 -15.65 -33.78 -6.79
N GLY A 472 -15.05 -33.68 -7.97
CA GLY A 472 -13.62 -33.91 -8.13
C GLY A 472 -13.13 -33.53 -9.51
N GLY A 473 -11.81 -33.62 -9.72
CA GLY A 473 -11.23 -33.11 -10.94
C GLY A 473 -9.72 -33.24 -11.07
N SER A 474 -9.12 -32.38 -11.88
CA SER A 474 -7.68 -32.37 -12.09
C SER A 474 -7.16 -31.09 -12.74
N PHE A 475 -5.87 -30.84 -12.53
CA PHE A 475 -5.03 -30.08 -13.45
C PHE A 475 -4.25 -31.07 -14.30
N ALA A 476 -4.81 -31.45 -15.45
CA ALA A 476 -4.34 -32.63 -16.21
C ALA A 476 -2.93 -32.46 -16.81
N GLU A 477 -2.47 -31.21 -16.99
CA GLU A 477 -1.11 -30.89 -17.45
C GLU A 477 -0.31 -30.12 -16.37
N GLY A 478 -0.74 -30.20 -15.12
CA GLY A 478 -0.10 -29.54 -13.98
C GLY A 478 -0.26 -28.01 -14.01
N TRP A 479 0.81 -27.30 -13.68
CA TRP A 479 0.77 -25.84 -13.53
C TRP A 479 2.08 -25.16 -13.96
N GLU A 480 1.96 -23.88 -14.32
CA GLU A 480 3.08 -23.00 -14.63
C GLU A 480 3.15 -21.84 -13.63
N LEU A 481 4.37 -21.39 -13.38
CA LEU A 481 4.69 -20.20 -12.65
C LEU A 481 5.50 -19.29 -13.56
N VAL A 482 4.96 -18.12 -13.87
CA VAL A 482 5.68 -17.06 -14.60
C VAL A 482 6.14 -16.04 -13.56
N ILE A 483 7.44 -15.80 -13.52
CA ILE A 483 8.04 -14.81 -12.62
C ILE A 483 8.61 -13.69 -13.47
N SER A 484 8.12 -12.48 -13.24
CA SER A 484 8.75 -11.25 -13.72
C SER A 484 9.62 -10.71 -12.59
N THR A 485 10.84 -10.28 -12.93
CA THR A 485 11.78 -9.72 -11.95
C THR A 485 11.76 -8.20 -11.99
N LEU A 486 12.24 -7.55 -10.92
CA LEU A 486 12.47 -6.12 -10.91
C LEU A 486 13.55 -5.75 -11.94
N THR A 487 13.38 -4.60 -12.58
CA THR A 487 14.39 -4.08 -13.51
C THR A 487 15.40 -3.25 -12.74
N SER A 488 16.67 -3.63 -12.79
CA SER A 488 17.76 -2.78 -12.28
C SER A 488 17.83 -1.49 -13.10
N VAL A 489 17.84 -0.33 -12.43
CA VAL A 489 18.16 0.94 -13.11
C VAL A 489 19.65 1.04 -13.37
N CYS A 490 20.50 0.41 -12.56
CA CYS A 490 21.92 0.27 -12.85
C CYS A 490 22.13 -0.76 -13.97
N GLN A 491 22.17 -0.30 -15.22
CA GLN A 491 22.51 -1.15 -16.37
C GLN A 491 23.95 -0.90 -16.81
N SER A 492 24.67 -1.97 -17.16
CA SER A 492 25.99 -1.82 -17.77
C SER A 492 25.82 -1.42 -19.24
N LEU A 493 25.91 -0.12 -19.53
CA LEU A 493 25.98 0.35 -20.92
C LEU A 493 27.32 -0.09 -21.53
N PRO A 494 27.32 -0.72 -22.72
CA PRO A 494 28.56 -1.05 -23.41
C PRO A 494 29.31 0.22 -23.82
N ALA A 495 30.64 0.10 -23.98
CA ALA A 495 31.44 1.20 -24.53
C ALA A 495 30.93 1.60 -25.92
N PRO A 496 30.87 2.90 -26.27
CA PRO A 496 30.28 3.35 -27.53
C PRO A 496 31.06 2.85 -28.74
N GLU A 497 30.37 2.28 -29.72
CA GLU A 497 30.92 2.04 -31.06
C GLU A 497 30.71 3.29 -31.92
N VAL A 498 31.73 3.64 -32.70
CA VAL A 498 31.78 4.90 -33.44
C VAL A 498 32.24 4.69 -34.88
N THR A 499 31.66 5.46 -35.80
CA THR A 499 32.20 5.68 -37.14
C THR A 499 32.90 7.03 -37.17
N VAL A 500 34.16 7.05 -37.63
CA VAL A 500 35.03 8.23 -37.61
C VAL A 500 35.43 8.61 -39.03
N THR A 501 35.22 9.88 -39.38
CA THR A 501 35.80 10.51 -40.59
C THR A 501 36.87 11.48 -40.12
N GLN A 502 38.12 11.26 -40.54
CA GLN A 502 39.23 12.14 -40.19
C GLN A 502 39.06 13.53 -40.84
N PRO A 503 39.46 14.61 -40.16
CA PRO A 503 39.50 15.94 -40.77
C PRO A 503 40.46 15.95 -41.97
N ASN A 504 40.18 16.87 -42.89
CA ASN A 504 41.10 17.24 -43.96
C ASN A 504 41.28 18.77 -43.98
N CYS A 505 42.09 19.28 -44.90
CA CYS A 505 42.43 20.69 -44.96
C CYS A 505 41.25 21.66 -45.23
N THR A 506 40.08 21.17 -45.62
CA THR A 506 38.91 22.03 -45.94
C THR A 506 37.64 21.66 -45.17
N THR A 507 37.57 20.47 -44.56
CA THR A 507 36.42 20.00 -43.77
C THR A 507 36.88 19.35 -42.48
N GLY A 508 36.29 19.76 -41.35
CA GLY A 508 36.53 19.15 -40.04
C GLY A 508 36.05 17.69 -39.98
N GLY A 509 36.57 16.95 -39.02
CA GLY A 509 36.25 15.53 -38.83
C GLY A 509 34.82 15.32 -38.33
N THR A 510 34.37 14.08 -38.40
CA THR A 510 33.05 13.68 -37.87
C THR A 510 33.18 12.43 -37.02
N ILE A 511 32.47 12.41 -35.89
CA ILE A 511 32.31 11.22 -35.05
C ILE A 511 30.81 10.94 -34.97
N ILE A 512 30.40 9.74 -35.39
CA ILE A 512 29.01 9.29 -35.33
C ILE A 512 28.97 8.05 -34.44
N ILE A 513 28.20 8.10 -33.35
CA ILE A 513 28.01 6.96 -32.46
C ILE A 513 26.98 6.03 -33.08
N THR A 514 27.38 4.79 -33.34
CA THR A 514 26.55 3.76 -33.99
C THR A 514 25.92 2.79 -33.00
N SER A 515 26.47 2.68 -31.79
CA SER A 515 25.91 1.88 -30.70
C SER A 515 26.45 2.36 -29.34
N PRO A 516 25.65 2.36 -28.25
CA PRO A 516 24.21 2.12 -28.22
C PRO A 516 23.40 3.35 -28.67
N VAL A 517 22.48 3.18 -29.62
CA VAL A 517 21.57 4.24 -30.09
C VAL A 517 20.14 3.86 -29.76
N SER A 518 19.46 4.64 -28.92
CA SER A 518 18.07 4.40 -28.50
C SER A 518 17.35 5.70 -28.15
N PRO A 519 16.01 5.76 -28.23
CA PRO A 519 15.25 6.91 -27.75
C PRO A 519 15.54 7.18 -26.27
N GLY A 520 15.84 8.43 -25.91
CA GLY A 520 16.21 8.82 -24.55
C GLY A 520 17.71 8.80 -24.26
N ASN A 521 18.54 8.18 -25.11
CA ASN A 521 19.99 8.27 -24.96
C ASN A 521 20.50 9.67 -25.31
N THR A 522 21.50 10.12 -24.57
CA THR A 522 22.27 11.33 -24.83
C THR A 522 23.75 10.99 -24.98
N TYR A 523 24.48 11.80 -25.72
CA TYR A 523 25.83 11.48 -26.19
C TYR A 523 26.78 12.64 -25.90
N SER A 524 28.03 12.33 -25.55
CA SER A 524 29.09 13.31 -25.34
C SER A 524 30.41 12.84 -25.95
N ILE A 525 31.22 13.78 -26.43
CA ILE A 525 32.61 13.58 -26.88
C ILE A 525 33.64 14.13 -25.87
N GLY A 526 33.23 14.35 -24.61
CA GLY A 526 34.05 14.94 -23.54
C GLY A 526 33.52 16.28 -23.00
N GLY A 527 32.31 16.68 -23.40
CA GLY A 527 31.65 17.92 -23.00
C GLY A 527 30.18 17.70 -22.61
N ALA A 528 29.32 18.69 -22.87
CA ALA A 528 27.89 18.58 -22.61
C ALA A 528 27.24 17.45 -23.44
N TYR A 529 26.26 16.78 -22.86
CA TYR A 529 25.48 15.75 -23.53
C TYR A 529 24.47 16.37 -24.50
N GLN A 530 24.28 15.73 -25.66
CA GLN A 530 23.24 16.08 -26.63
C GLN A 530 22.44 14.85 -27.07
N GLN A 531 21.22 15.04 -27.58
CA GLN A 531 20.40 13.92 -28.08
C GLN A 531 20.86 13.39 -29.45
N SER A 532 21.57 14.21 -30.23
CA SER A 532 22.12 13.78 -31.52
C SER A 532 23.34 12.87 -31.31
N PRO A 533 23.41 11.67 -31.92
CA PRO A 533 24.59 10.81 -31.86
C PRO A 533 25.72 11.27 -32.81
N SER A 534 25.51 12.35 -33.56
CA SER A 534 26.45 12.87 -34.56
C SER A 534 27.11 14.16 -34.12
N PHE A 535 28.44 14.19 -34.21
CA PHE A 535 29.31 15.33 -33.96
C PHE A 535 30.09 15.65 -35.24
N THR A 536 29.97 16.88 -35.75
CA THR A 536 30.54 17.31 -37.02
C THR A 536 31.44 18.54 -36.85
N ALA A 537 32.23 18.84 -37.89
CA ALA A 537 33.16 19.99 -37.91
C ALA A 537 34.17 19.97 -36.74
N LEU A 538 34.62 18.77 -36.36
CA LEU A 538 35.56 18.58 -35.27
C LEU A 538 36.99 18.89 -35.71
N SER A 539 37.75 19.52 -34.82
CA SER A 539 39.18 19.82 -35.03
C SER A 539 40.05 18.66 -34.58
N ASP A 540 41.35 18.72 -34.89
CA ASP A 540 42.33 17.77 -34.42
C ASP A 540 42.35 17.72 -32.89
N GLY A 541 42.37 16.51 -32.33
CA GLY A 541 42.27 16.32 -30.90
C GLY A 541 41.93 14.90 -30.48
N THR A 542 41.99 14.67 -29.17
CA THR A 542 41.54 13.42 -28.55
C THR A 542 40.18 13.65 -27.92
N TYR A 543 39.21 12.83 -28.29
CA TYR A 543 37.83 12.90 -27.84
C TYR A 543 37.51 11.69 -26.96
N SER A 544 36.76 11.92 -25.88
CA SER A 544 36.33 10.88 -24.94
C SER A 544 34.84 10.67 -25.06
N ILE A 545 34.45 9.65 -25.81
CA ILE A 545 33.06 9.41 -26.19
C ILE A 545 32.37 8.60 -25.11
N THR A 546 31.24 9.11 -24.61
CA THR A 546 30.36 8.41 -23.67
C THR A 546 28.91 8.54 -24.12
N VAL A 547 28.12 7.51 -23.81
CA VAL A 547 26.66 7.54 -23.94
C VAL A 547 26.05 7.51 -22.55
N LYS A 548 24.96 8.25 -22.37
CA LYS A 548 24.13 8.22 -21.18
C LYS A 548 22.71 7.83 -21.56
N ASP A 549 22.12 6.85 -20.87
CA ASP A 549 20.76 6.39 -21.15
C ASP A 549 19.68 7.24 -20.43
N ALA A 550 18.41 6.85 -20.60
CA ALA A 550 17.26 7.51 -19.97
C ALA A 550 17.25 7.41 -18.44
N PHE A 551 18.00 6.47 -17.86
CA PHE A 551 18.15 6.25 -16.42
C PHE A 551 19.44 6.88 -15.87
N ASN A 552 20.10 7.74 -16.66
CA ASN A 552 21.30 8.48 -16.30
C ASN A 552 22.56 7.60 -16.12
N ASN A 553 22.53 6.32 -16.51
CA ASN A 553 23.72 5.47 -16.52
C ASN A 553 24.69 5.98 -17.58
N THR A 554 25.99 5.96 -17.29
CA THR A 554 27.02 6.41 -18.23
C THR A 554 27.89 5.23 -18.67
N SER A 555 28.09 5.08 -19.99
CA SER A 555 28.97 4.06 -20.54
C SER A 555 30.44 4.29 -20.17
N PRO A 556 31.29 3.25 -20.20
CA PRO A 556 32.73 3.45 -20.32
C PRO A 556 33.08 4.34 -21.51
N ALA A 557 34.19 5.07 -21.42
CA ALA A 557 34.62 5.97 -22.49
C ALA A 557 35.30 5.22 -23.64
N THR A 558 34.89 5.51 -24.88
CA THR A 558 35.66 5.16 -26.08
C THR A 558 36.52 6.35 -26.47
N ILE A 559 37.83 6.15 -26.64
CA ILE A 559 38.76 7.22 -27.02
C ILE A 559 38.94 7.24 -28.54
N VAL A 560 38.72 8.40 -29.16
CA VAL A 560 38.97 8.63 -30.59
C VAL A 560 39.95 9.77 -30.77
N VAL A 561 40.91 9.59 -31.67
CA VAL A 561 41.84 10.64 -32.08
C VAL A 561 41.47 11.10 -33.48
N LEU A 562 41.22 12.39 -33.62
CA LEU A 562 41.13 13.07 -34.91
C LEU A 562 42.46 13.76 -35.20
N ALA A 563 43.03 13.48 -36.35
CA ALA A 563 44.25 14.10 -36.84
C ALA A 563 44.09 14.34 -38.34
N THR A 564 44.35 15.58 -38.77
CA THR A 564 44.17 15.98 -40.16
C THR A 564 45.09 15.14 -41.05
N SER A 565 44.49 14.41 -42.00
CA SER A 565 45.22 13.61 -42.98
C SER A 565 45.14 14.26 -44.36
N GLY A 566 46.27 14.39 -45.04
CA GLY A 566 46.33 14.88 -46.43
C GLY A 566 46.85 16.31 -46.64
N GLY A 567 47.69 16.84 -45.74
CA GLY A 567 48.47 18.05 -46.04
C GLY A 567 49.44 17.83 -47.20
N ALA A 568 49.81 18.91 -47.90
CA ALA A 568 50.89 18.85 -48.88
C ALA A 568 52.24 18.74 -48.15
N THR A 569 53.20 18.04 -48.75
CA THR A 569 54.59 18.06 -48.29
C THR A 569 55.24 19.35 -48.77
N TRP A 570 55.79 20.11 -47.82
CA TRP A 570 56.53 21.35 -48.04
C TRP A 570 58.00 21.13 -47.67
N TYR A 571 58.91 21.64 -48.48
CA TYR A 571 60.36 21.52 -48.33
C TYR A 571 60.93 22.87 -47.90
N LEU A 572 61.86 22.89 -46.95
CA LEU A 572 62.49 24.14 -46.47
C LEU A 572 63.18 24.83 -47.65
N ASP A 573 62.97 26.13 -47.78
CA ASP A 573 63.59 27.04 -48.76
C ASP A 573 64.32 28.10 -47.95
N ASN A 574 65.58 27.82 -47.61
CA ASN A 574 66.33 28.58 -46.62
C ASN A 574 67.01 29.82 -47.21
N ASP A 575 67.26 29.86 -48.51
CA ASP A 575 67.84 31.00 -49.22
C ASP A 575 66.82 31.84 -50.02
N ASN A 576 65.56 31.37 -50.11
CA ASN A 576 64.38 32.01 -50.71
C ASN A 576 64.43 32.12 -52.25
N ASP A 577 64.96 31.12 -52.94
CA ASP A 577 64.97 31.04 -54.41
C ASP A 577 63.73 30.35 -55.03
N GLY A 578 62.90 29.72 -54.19
CA GLY A 578 61.68 29.02 -54.60
C GLY A 578 61.83 27.51 -54.84
N PHE A 579 63.03 26.96 -54.68
CA PHE A 579 63.32 25.55 -54.58
C PHE A 579 63.54 25.19 -53.10
N GLY A 580 63.33 23.93 -52.74
CA GLY A 580 63.45 23.53 -51.35
C GLY A 580 64.14 22.19 -51.20
N ASN A 581 64.72 21.97 -50.04
CA ASN A 581 65.54 20.82 -49.72
C ASN A 581 64.73 19.54 -49.49
N ALA A 582 64.91 18.55 -50.35
CA ALA A 582 64.25 17.24 -50.25
C ALA A 582 64.47 16.53 -48.90
N SER A 583 65.59 16.78 -48.22
CA SER A 583 65.93 16.15 -46.94
C SER A 583 65.26 16.80 -45.74
N THR A 584 64.71 18.01 -45.91
CA THR A 584 64.09 18.80 -44.85
C THR A 584 62.67 19.19 -45.24
N SER A 585 61.69 18.35 -44.88
CA SER A 585 60.29 18.57 -45.22
C SER A 585 59.35 18.53 -44.02
N THR A 586 58.18 19.15 -44.18
CA THR A 586 57.06 19.11 -43.23
C THR A 586 55.73 18.95 -43.97
N VAL A 587 54.72 18.39 -43.33
CA VAL A 587 53.38 18.21 -43.92
C VAL A 587 52.44 19.25 -43.32
N SER A 588 51.82 20.06 -44.18
CA SER A 588 50.92 21.13 -43.74
C SER A 588 49.84 21.42 -44.79
N CYS A 589 48.67 21.87 -44.32
CA CYS A 589 47.56 22.29 -45.18
C CYS A 589 47.79 23.65 -45.86
N THR A 590 48.65 24.48 -45.29
CA THR A 590 49.05 25.78 -45.84
C THR A 590 50.57 25.89 -45.88
N GLN A 591 51.12 26.61 -46.85
CA GLN A 591 52.55 26.87 -46.98
C GLN A 591 53.13 27.38 -45.64
N PRO A 592 53.98 26.60 -44.96
CA PRO A 592 54.73 27.10 -43.82
C PRO A 592 55.70 28.20 -44.28
N ASN A 593 55.95 29.18 -43.41
CA ASN A 593 56.88 30.27 -43.73
C ASN A 593 58.30 29.72 -43.97
N GLY A 594 58.92 30.07 -45.10
CA GLY A 594 60.23 29.55 -45.50
C GLY A 594 60.20 28.12 -46.06
N TYR A 595 59.05 27.64 -46.54
CA TYR A 595 58.95 26.34 -47.21
C TYR A 595 58.21 26.47 -48.54
N VAL A 596 58.54 25.61 -49.52
CA VAL A 596 57.93 25.55 -50.86
C VAL A 596 57.53 24.12 -51.22
N THR A 597 56.73 23.93 -52.27
CA THR A 597 56.32 22.56 -52.70
C THR A 597 57.36 21.87 -53.59
N ASN A 598 58.33 22.62 -54.09
CA ASN A 598 59.38 22.11 -54.97
C ASN A 598 60.52 21.53 -54.13
N SER A 599 60.98 20.32 -54.43
CA SER A 599 61.97 19.58 -53.63
C SER A 599 63.33 19.46 -54.29
N LEU A 600 63.59 20.20 -55.36
CA LEU A 600 64.69 19.92 -56.28
C LEU A 600 65.97 20.72 -56.00
N ASP A 601 66.03 21.43 -54.87
CA ASP A 601 67.17 22.25 -54.51
C ASP A 601 68.43 21.40 -54.26
N CYS A 602 69.53 21.74 -54.93
CA CYS A 602 70.81 21.06 -54.77
C CYS A 602 71.74 21.74 -53.75
N ASP A 603 71.53 23.02 -53.40
CA ASP A 603 72.22 23.73 -52.31
C ASP A 603 71.33 24.83 -51.67
N ASP A 604 70.47 24.42 -50.74
CA ASP A 604 69.50 25.23 -49.94
C ASP A 604 70.15 26.30 -49.02
N GLY A 605 71.45 26.54 -49.16
CA GLY A 605 72.17 27.63 -48.53
C GLY A 605 72.55 28.78 -49.48
N ASP A 606 72.29 28.64 -50.78
CA ASP A 606 72.77 29.53 -51.83
C ASP A 606 71.73 29.72 -52.95
N ASN A 607 71.05 30.88 -52.93
CA ASN A 607 69.99 31.24 -53.89
C ASN A 607 70.44 31.43 -55.34
N THR A 608 71.69 31.08 -55.65
CA THR A 608 72.22 31.04 -57.02
C THR A 608 72.40 29.60 -57.52
N VAL A 609 72.09 28.58 -56.72
CA VAL A 609 72.36 27.17 -57.02
C VAL A 609 71.06 26.36 -56.92
N TYR A 610 70.36 26.24 -58.05
CA TYR A 610 69.09 25.53 -58.14
C TYR A 610 68.83 25.03 -59.57
N PRO A 611 67.99 24.00 -59.78
CA PRO A 611 67.75 23.45 -61.10
C PRO A 611 67.31 24.48 -62.15
N GLY A 612 68.14 24.69 -63.17
CA GLY A 612 67.92 25.66 -64.24
C GLY A 612 68.26 27.12 -63.87
N ALA A 613 69.05 27.35 -62.82
CA ALA A 613 69.68 28.65 -62.58
C ALA A 613 70.64 29.02 -63.72
N PRO A 614 70.90 30.31 -63.98
CA PRO A 614 71.95 30.70 -64.91
C PRO A 614 73.34 30.39 -64.32
N GLU A 615 74.17 29.67 -65.07
CA GLU A 615 75.59 29.47 -64.74
C GLU A 615 76.34 30.81 -64.57
N LEU A 616 77.00 30.95 -63.43
CA LEU A 616 77.92 32.04 -63.15
C LEU A 616 79.32 31.45 -63.19
N CYS A 617 80.32 32.16 -63.74
CA CYS A 617 81.72 31.71 -63.68
C CYS A 617 82.32 31.83 -62.26
N ASP A 618 81.72 31.15 -61.29
CA ASP A 618 82.09 31.17 -59.87
C ASP A 618 82.60 29.81 -59.37
N GLY A 619 82.66 28.81 -60.26
CA GLY A 619 83.17 27.47 -59.97
C GLY A 619 82.16 26.58 -59.26
N LYS A 620 80.87 26.94 -59.27
CA LYS A 620 79.76 26.10 -58.82
C LYS A 620 78.98 25.58 -60.04
N ASP A 621 78.31 24.47 -59.81
CA ASP A 621 77.27 23.95 -60.70
C ASP A 621 75.98 24.66 -60.28
N ASN A 622 75.68 25.81 -60.88
CA ASN A 622 74.56 26.66 -60.46
C ASN A 622 73.23 26.02 -60.87
N ASP A 623 73.17 25.33 -62.01
CA ASP A 623 71.95 24.78 -62.55
C ASP A 623 71.67 23.31 -62.17
N CYS A 624 72.56 22.71 -61.38
CA CYS A 624 72.50 21.36 -60.84
C CYS A 624 72.50 20.25 -61.92
N ASP A 625 73.03 20.50 -63.13
CA ASP A 625 73.05 19.53 -64.23
C ASP A 625 74.26 18.58 -64.20
N GLY A 626 75.23 18.84 -63.32
CA GLY A 626 76.45 18.07 -63.14
C GLY A 626 77.67 18.60 -63.91
N ASN A 627 77.54 19.71 -64.62
CA ASN A 627 78.62 20.48 -65.23
C ASN A 627 78.90 21.75 -64.40
N VAL A 628 80.03 22.40 -64.64
CA VAL A 628 80.44 23.60 -63.89
C VAL A 628 80.85 24.65 -64.91
N ASP A 629 80.23 25.83 -64.85
CA ASP A 629 80.51 27.03 -65.65
C ASP A 629 80.37 26.85 -67.18
N GLU A 630 79.60 25.89 -67.68
CA GLU A 630 79.57 25.53 -69.12
C GLU A 630 78.90 26.59 -70.02
N ASP A 631 77.98 27.38 -69.47
CA ASP A 631 77.26 28.45 -70.18
C ASP A 631 77.77 29.87 -69.84
N GLY A 632 78.72 30.01 -68.91
CA GLY A 632 79.25 31.30 -68.45
C GLY A 632 80.34 31.94 -69.35
N GLY A 633 80.83 31.22 -70.35
CA GLY A 633 81.96 31.66 -71.18
C GLY A 633 81.59 32.64 -72.31
N ALA A 634 81.82 33.94 -72.12
CA ALA A 634 81.82 34.88 -73.25
C ALA A 634 82.95 34.53 -74.25
N THR A 635 82.61 34.33 -75.52
CA THR A 635 83.59 34.08 -76.59
C THR A 635 84.36 35.37 -76.89
N TRP A 636 85.61 35.46 -76.46
CA TRP A 636 86.49 36.58 -76.79
C TRP A 636 87.22 36.32 -78.12
N TYR A 637 87.14 37.27 -79.05
CA TYR A 637 87.88 37.24 -80.31
C TYR A 637 89.18 38.04 -80.17
N LEU A 638 90.26 37.52 -80.78
CA LEU A 638 91.57 38.17 -80.78
C LEU A 638 91.49 39.50 -81.55
N ASP A 639 91.64 40.59 -80.81
CA ASP A 639 91.94 41.91 -81.34
C ASP A 639 93.46 41.99 -81.62
N ASN A 640 93.83 42.45 -82.81
CA ASN A 640 95.21 42.50 -83.26
C ASN A 640 95.54 43.86 -83.90
N ASP A 641 95.21 44.92 -83.17
CA ASP A 641 95.91 46.21 -83.23
C ASP A 641 96.53 46.65 -81.88
#